data_AF-A0A820EW39-F1
#
_entry.id   AF-A0A820EW39-F1
#
_cell.length_a   1.000
_cell.length_b   1.000
_cell.length_c   1.000
_cell.angle_alpha   90.00
_cell.angle_beta   90.00
_cell.angle_gamma   90.00
#
_symmetry.space_group_name_H-M   'P 1'
#
loop_
_entity.id
_entity.type
_entity.pdbx_description
1 polymer ?
#
loop_
_entity_poly.entity_id
_entity_poly.type
_entity_poly.pdbx_seq_one_letter_code
_entity_poly.pdbx_strand_id
1 'polypeptide(L)'
;MCPFDWSFDNTIKMFTLLLPVNLPPDLHNQGFKLWLAEFFSIWENIQKTSAWKSYLGVLFSSVAWHNIGHIHWEPWIPQIFTHILRSFSLPIGKMQMSLEEYNPIVSTSTKWIIAMIGHGSSCLQYLRDLLIAVKNFYHPSNTGAFQKDLVEFILGLAQNFVDRVHLERTSRPVWFFAPLESYRLTEQDITDFVNCVKDYAFISIFNKDYTEEAAKTCKYLSILRPELIIPSIVEKHFSSIDSMTEPHRFTSIMTCLTHIARQIVQQTSAYSQGQIYVLPLLMSALPGIDLNDLEKTSVTLEFLDTILMLITCIDCSSAVNIRNDLTEIEKEVCLSTSNFDDFIVEFLKRIFQMIDVLSTDMSDAVTSNADVDIDDIMINWKLTTITFNIVQQCSSKIFHKIREKVIDFVSGVCLSSRARDIVSGLVEGLVKGNPVETLKYLMPKTCESIEKILNHSESTILLTDHKGDIELTWYLILFAELVHARGDALIIYKSMIMSVFRQCIHFINKNSYETIAHAVEHLLESLTHVYPIDYRLTVENIDEPFVDFLPIRAWGQYVDFNKLQVQFHIPNEDEIDFACEFVNTFMYPELTLLNENGLKISNDERLRSLTIIQSIAIGCFRMIPRIESEQIQNLIPSVVPYESKYQIQLPIYSKELSKKKRSYSLLSDYLSVSEFKENLRMRLLIDIGKLLDLLIENNSDDVASMTTALKNSQVRCTAQTELFNVLKYYRFSFQVIVDRIVELFNTQDEVDHDQIKGCLYILLGDDSFFLPTKYSWTMKEKLWPSIARMAHANKISTQNLIDDIHEKICEETWGQQKITISLLCLLLQKFVPLSSSCIETFVDFLVHDNIELRRYATIGIRAFCRLQKPPRLYVEKSLEEIFHNIGKPLPAMMNDEYCPGDRDDNLWVTIDDYKPPETQIEWEQTCFLDKSFHGYYTWPKMIKYAVNKRERYTLNNIPENVTILYDRFIDKNFVERVAQFMILGEDEDDSEINFNKTQFVMFKVNKITVI
;
A
#
# COMPACT_ATOMS: atom_id res chain seq x y z
N MET A 1 -6.16 12.49 37.06
CA MET A 1 -5.18 11.63 36.37
C MET A 1 -4.33 10.91 37.42
N CYS A 2 -4.45 9.60 37.60
CA CYS A 2 -3.64 8.87 38.60
C CYS A 2 -2.68 7.90 37.88
N PRO A 3 -1.35 8.10 37.90
CA PRO A 3 -0.39 7.32 37.09
C PRO A 3 -0.28 5.85 37.53
N PHE A 4 -0.90 5.48 38.65
CA PHE A 4 -0.95 4.11 39.15
C PHE A 4 -2.17 3.32 38.65
N ASP A 5 -3.12 3.98 37.96
CA ASP A 5 -4.32 3.36 37.43
C ASP A 5 -4.32 3.31 35.89
N TRP A 6 -4.90 2.26 35.33
CA TRP A 6 -4.99 2.06 33.87
C TRP A 6 -5.75 3.19 33.15
N SER A 7 -6.62 3.93 33.85
CA SER A 7 -7.32 5.08 33.28
C SER A 7 -6.40 6.22 32.89
N PHE A 8 -5.19 6.30 33.45
CA PHE A 8 -4.20 7.31 33.09
C PHE A 8 -3.77 7.20 31.64
N ASP A 9 -3.40 6.00 31.19
CA ASP A 9 -3.00 5.74 29.80
C ASP A 9 -4.09 6.15 28.82
N ASN A 10 -5.34 5.78 29.12
CA ASN A 10 -6.48 6.18 28.30
C ASN A 10 -6.69 7.70 28.33
N THR A 11 -6.52 8.34 29.49
CA THR A 11 -6.67 9.79 29.65
C THR A 11 -5.62 10.55 28.85
N ILE A 12 -4.34 10.19 28.97
CA ILE A 12 -3.26 10.79 28.19
C ILE A 12 -3.48 10.55 26.69
N LYS A 13 -3.87 9.34 26.28
CA LYS A 13 -4.23 9.05 24.89
C LYS A 13 -5.34 9.97 24.37
N MET A 14 -6.39 10.20 25.17
CA MET A 14 -7.46 11.13 24.82
C MET A 14 -6.95 12.57 24.72
N PHE A 15 -6.05 13.00 25.60
CA PHE A 15 -5.43 14.33 25.52
C PHE A 15 -4.59 14.50 24.26
N THR A 16 -3.80 13.50 23.87
CA THR A 16 -3.06 13.53 22.60
C THR A 16 -3.97 13.71 21.39
N LEU A 17 -5.21 13.21 21.44
CA LEU A 17 -6.19 13.34 20.35
C LEU A 17 -7.02 14.63 20.40
N LEU A 18 -7.32 15.15 21.60
CA LEU A 18 -8.32 16.20 21.79
C LEU A 18 -7.75 17.56 22.22
N LEU A 19 -6.55 17.62 22.80
CA LEU A 19 -6.00 18.90 23.24
C LEU A 19 -5.62 19.75 22.02
N PRO A 20 -6.06 21.01 21.96
CA PRO A 20 -5.73 21.90 20.85
C PRO A 20 -4.26 22.33 20.95
N VAL A 21 -3.47 21.92 19.95
CA VAL A 21 -2.04 22.25 19.86
C VAL A 21 -1.74 23.40 18.88
N ASN A 22 -2.69 23.74 18.01
CA ASN A 22 -2.53 24.79 16.99
C ASN A 22 -3.62 25.84 17.20
N LEU A 23 -3.32 26.82 18.05
CA LEU A 23 -4.19 27.97 18.32
C LEU A 23 -3.48 29.26 17.89
N PRO A 24 -4.22 30.33 17.57
CA PRO A 24 -3.63 31.65 17.38
C PRO A 24 -2.79 32.11 18.58
N PRO A 25 -1.72 32.90 18.38
CA PRO A 25 -0.90 33.45 19.45
C PRO A 25 -1.66 34.14 20.57
N ASP A 26 -2.73 34.86 20.23
CA ASP A 26 -3.61 35.56 21.18
C ASP A 26 -4.34 34.60 22.14
N LEU A 27 -4.52 33.34 21.73
CA LEU A 27 -5.21 32.30 22.50
C LEU A 27 -4.24 31.28 23.12
N HIS A 28 -2.93 31.47 23.05
CA HIS A 28 -1.96 30.54 23.66
C HIS A 28 -2.14 30.39 25.18
N ASN A 29 -2.61 31.44 25.86
CA ASN A 29 -2.95 31.40 27.30
C ASN A 29 -4.15 30.49 27.60
N GLN A 30 -5.00 30.19 26.61
CA GLN A 30 -6.11 29.24 26.70
C GLN A 30 -5.76 27.87 26.09
N GLY A 31 -4.53 27.72 25.56
CA GLY A 31 -4.02 26.54 24.90
C GLY A 31 -2.92 25.86 25.69
N PHE A 32 -1.79 25.62 25.05
CA PHE A 32 -0.67 24.86 25.62
C PHE A 32 -0.11 25.47 26.91
N LYS A 33 -0.21 26.79 27.14
CA LYS A 33 0.30 27.41 28.37
C LYS A 33 -0.42 26.95 29.63
N LEU A 34 -1.63 26.39 29.52
CA LEU A 34 -2.39 25.87 30.66
C LEU A 34 -1.85 24.55 31.19
N TRP A 35 -1.23 23.72 30.35
CA TRP A 35 -0.96 22.32 30.68
C TRP A 35 0.45 21.84 30.31
N LEU A 36 1.19 22.55 29.45
CA LEU A 36 2.46 22.07 28.92
C LEU A 36 3.50 21.84 30.02
N ALA A 37 3.71 22.82 30.90
CA ALA A 37 4.70 22.72 31.97
C ALA A 37 4.36 21.60 32.98
N GLU A 38 3.07 21.48 33.31
CA GLU A 38 2.56 20.43 34.20
C GLU A 38 2.75 19.03 33.60
N PHE A 39 2.37 18.84 32.33
CA PHE A 39 2.51 17.56 31.65
C PHE A 39 3.98 17.19 31.44
N PHE A 40 4.85 18.17 31.16
CA PHE A 40 6.28 17.94 31.04
C PHE A 40 6.89 17.50 32.37
N SER A 41 6.49 18.14 33.48
CA SER A 41 6.90 17.74 34.83
C SER A 41 6.47 16.30 35.17
N ILE A 42 5.24 15.91 34.81
CA ILE A 42 4.75 14.53 34.96
C ILE A 42 5.60 13.55 34.14
N TRP A 43 5.94 13.92 32.91
CA TRP A 43 6.73 13.09 32.00
C TRP A 43 8.18 12.87 32.51
N GLU A 44 8.79 13.90 33.11
CA GLU A 44 10.14 13.85 33.68
C GLU A 44 10.18 13.04 34.99
N ASN A 45 9.25 13.31 35.92
CA ASN A 45 9.32 12.80 37.29
C ASN A 45 8.92 11.32 37.43
N ILE A 46 8.02 10.82 36.58
CA ILE A 46 7.55 9.43 36.70
C ILE A 46 8.47 8.53 35.89
N GLN A 47 9.33 7.74 36.55
CA GLN A 47 10.34 6.94 35.85
C GLN A 47 9.76 5.74 35.09
N LYS A 48 8.65 5.16 35.53
CA LYS A 48 8.05 3.93 34.96
C LYS A 48 7.81 4.04 33.45
N THR A 49 8.47 3.17 32.69
CA THR A 49 8.26 3.01 31.25
C THR A 49 6.87 2.45 31.00
N SER A 50 6.05 3.16 30.24
CA SER A 50 4.64 2.80 29.98
C SER A 50 4.13 3.54 28.74
N ALA A 51 3.04 3.05 28.16
CA ALA A 51 2.50 3.55 26.88
C ALA A 51 2.16 5.04 26.89
N TRP A 52 1.75 5.60 28.04
CA TRP A 52 1.39 7.01 28.15
C TRP A 52 2.55 7.98 27.91
N LYS A 53 3.80 7.60 28.26
CA LYS A 53 4.97 8.44 27.97
C LYS A 53 5.12 8.68 26.48
N SER A 54 4.79 7.66 25.69
CA SER A 54 4.84 7.77 24.24
C SER A 54 3.77 8.70 23.69
N TYR A 55 2.55 8.62 24.23
CA TYR A 55 1.47 9.54 23.87
C TYR A 55 1.80 11.00 24.21
N LEU A 56 2.46 11.26 25.35
CA LEU A 56 2.94 12.60 25.67
C LEU A 56 4.06 13.07 24.74
N GLY A 57 4.99 12.21 24.36
CA GLY A 57 6.00 12.54 23.36
C GLY A 57 5.38 13.01 22.04
N VAL A 58 4.31 12.35 21.58
CA VAL A 58 3.53 12.75 20.39
C VAL A 58 2.88 14.12 20.59
N LEU A 59 2.29 14.36 21.75
CA LEU A 59 1.65 15.62 22.08
C LEU A 59 2.68 16.78 22.12
N PHE A 60 3.82 16.59 22.78
CA PHE A 60 4.87 17.61 22.88
C PHE A 60 5.50 17.94 21.54
N SER A 61 5.77 16.93 20.71
CA SER A 61 6.27 17.12 19.35
C SER A 61 5.28 17.92 18.49
N SER A 62 3.99 17.61 18.59
CA SER A 62 2.94 18.33 17.87
C SER A 62 2.83 19.79 18.32
N VAL A 63 2.87 20.04 19.64
CA VAL A 63 2.90 21.40 20.18
C VAL A 63 4.15 22.16 19.74
N ALA A 64 5.33 21.54 19.78
CA ALA A 64 6.56 22.17 19.34
C ALA A 64 6.48 22.60 17.87
N TRP A 65 6.03 21.69 16.99
CA TRP A 65 5.94 21.92 15.55
C TRP A 65 4.96 23.03 15.17
N HIS A 66 3.80 23.10 15.84
CA HIS A 66 2.78 24.11 15.51
C HIS A 66 3.02 25.47 16.17
N ASN A 67 3.95 25.59 17.12
CA ASN A 67 4.18 26.81 17.89
C ASN A 67 5.66 27.23 17.89
N ILE A 68 6.35 27.04 16.75
CA ILE A 68 7.77 27.38 16.58
C ILE A 68 8.00 28.86 16.91
N GLY A 69 8.90 29.13 17.85
CA GLY A 69 9.23 30.46 18.35
C GLY A 69 8.34 30.99 19.48
N HIS A 70 7.26 30.29 19.85
CA HIS A 70 6.37 30.71 20.92
C HIS A 70 6.61 30.00 22.27
N ILE A 71 7.46 28.97 22.28
CA ILE A 71 7.76 28.14 23.45
C ILE A 71 9.26 28.18 23.74
N HIS A 72 9.63 28.45 24.98
CA HIS A 72 11.01 28.46 25.44
C HIS A 72 11.42 27.06 25.93
N TRP A 73 11.93 26.24 25.02
CA TRP A 73 12.29 24.84 25.28
C TRP A 73 13.63 24.64 26.01
N GLU A 74 14.50 25.65 26.06
CA GLU A 74 15.88 25.57 26.58
C GLU A 74 16.03 24.82 27.92
N PRO A 75 15.16 25.04 28.95
CA PRO A 75 15.29 24.37 30.24
C PRO A 75 15.03 22.85 30.19
N TRP A 76 14.38 22.37 29.14
CA TRP A 76 13.92 21.00 28.96
C TRP A 76 14.73 20.21 27.94
N ILE A 77 15.56 20.88 27.12
CA ILE A 77 16.37 20.25 26.07
C ILE A 77 17.22 19.08 26.62
N PRO A 78 17.97 19.21 27.74
CA PRO A 78 18.82 18.12 28.22
C PRO A 78 18.04 16.83 28.52
N GLN A 79 16.86 16.96 29.14
CA GLN A 79 15.97 15.86 29.45
C GLN A 79 15.41 15.23 28.18
N ILE A 80 14.95 16.06 27.23
CA ILE A 80 14.40 15.58 25.95
C ILE A 80 15.42 14.69 25.24
N PHE A 81 16.66 15.16 25.09
CA PHE A 81 17.72 14.39 24.43
C PHE A 81 18.12 13.13 25.21
N THR A 82 18.09 13.17 26.55
CA THR A 82 18.33 11.98 27.39
C THR A 82 17.25 10.90 27.16
N HIS A 83 15.98 11.31 27.07
CA HIS A 83 14.88 10.40 26.80
C HIS A 83 14.94 9.83 25.37
N ILE A 84 15.30 10.65 24.39
CA ILE A 84 15.49 10.19 23.00
C ILE A 84 16.63 9.17 22.93
N LEU A 85 17.77 9.43 23.59
CA LEU A 85 18.88 8.48 23.65
C LEU A 85 18.47 7.13 24.26
N ARG A 86 17.73 7.15 25.37
CA ARG A 86 17.22 5.93 26.02
C ARG A 86 16.23 5.18 25.14
N SER A 87 15.45 5.88 24.32
CA SER A 87 14.44 5.27 23.45
C SER A 87 15.04 4.39 22.35
N PHE A 88 16.30 4.60 21.96
CA PHE A 88 16.99 3.74 20.99
C PHE A 88 17.37 2.36 21.57
N SER A 89 17.22 2.14 22.88
CA SER A 89 17.51 0.85 23.53
C SER A 89 18.88 0.27 23.17
N LEU A 90 19.91 1.13 23.08
CA LEU A 90 21.23 0.73 22.59
C LEU A 90 21.91 -0.24 23.57
N PRO A 91 22.54 -1.32 23.09
CA PRO A 91 23.25 -2.27 23.94
C PRO A 91 24.55 -1.63 24.43
N ILE A 92 24.54 -1.11 25.67
CA ILE A 92 25.69 -0.47 26.31
C ILE A 92 26.17 -1.36 27.48
N GLY A 93 27.43 -1.79 27.44
CA GLY A 93 28.07 -2.56 28.51
C GLY A 93 28.11 -4.08 28.28
N LYS A 94 28.63 -4.83 29.27
CA LYS A 94 28.72 -6.31 29.21
C LYS A 94 27.39 -6.94 29.63
N MET A 95 26.65 -7.50 28.67
CA MET A 95 25.45 -8.36 28.86
C MET A 95 24.43 -7.85 29.89
N GLN A 96 23.84 -6.67 29.66
CA GLN A 96 22.54 -6.34 30.27
C GLN A 96 21.48 -6.34 29.17
N MET A 97 20.65 -7.40 29.14
CA MET A 97 19.40 -7.35 28.40
C MET A 97 18.42 -6.52 29.23
N SER A 98 18.14 -5.29 28.81
CA SER A 98 16.96 -4.58 29.33
C SER A 98 15.72 -5.25 28.74
N LEU A 99 14.92 -5.91 29.57
CA LEU A 99 13.63 -6.49 29.19
C LEU A 99 12.54 -5.43 28.91
N GLU A 100 12.85 -4.14 29.05
CA GLU A 100 11.91 -3.06 28.79
C GLU A 100 11.88 -2.73 27.30
N GLU A 101 10.83 -3.18 26.61
CA GLU A 101 10.50 -2.74 25.24
C GLU A 101 10.15 -1.25 25.26
N TYR A 102 11.13 -0.39 24.94
CA TYR A 102 10.82 0.96 24.49
C TYR A 102 10.23 0.86 23.08
N ASN A 103 9.10 1.51 22.84
CA ASN A 103 8.66 1.81 21.48
C ASN A 103 9.35 3.11 21.06
N PRO A 104 10.42 3.07 20.23
CA PRO A 104 11.10 4.26 19.78
C PRO A 104 10.16 5.09 18.91
N ILE A 105 9.88 6.33 19.32
CA ILE A 105 8.99 7.22 18.56
C ILE A 105 9.84 8.10 17.65
N VAL A 106 10.65 7.45 16.80
CA VAL A 106 11.65 8.11 15.95
C VAL A 106 11.05 9.29 15.16
N SER A 107 9.91 9.07 14.50
CA SER A 107 9.23 10.10 13.69
C SER A 107 8.75 11.31 14.49
N THR A 108 8.43 11.12 15.77
CA THR A 108 7.94 12.17 16.67
C THR A 108 9.09 12.94 17.29
N SER A 109 10.13 12.24 17.72
CA SER A 109 11.35 12.83 18.29
C SER A 109 12.06 13.74 17.29
N THR A 110 12.14 13.33 16.03
CA THR A 110 12.75 14.14 14.96
C THR A 110 12.01 15.45 14.73
N LYS A 111 10.68 15.42 14.59
CA LYS A 111 9.85 16.64 14.49
C LYS A 111 10.05 17.58 15.68
N TRP A 112 10.11 17.03 16.88
CA TRP A 112 10.30 17.82 18.09
C TRP A 112 11.66 18.51 18.11
N ILE A 113 12.74 17.76 17.82
CA ILE A 113 14.09 18.31 17.69
C ILE A 113 14.11 19.42 16.64
N ILE A 114 13.61 19.14 15.42
CA ILE A 114 13.64 20.11 14.33
C ILE A 114 12.87 21.38 14.70
N ALA A 115 11.73 21.29 15.40
CA ALA A 115 10.96 22.47 15.82
C ALA A 115 11.70 23.36 16.84
N MET A 116 12.67 22.81 17.60
CA MET A 116 13.43 23.53 18.63
C MET A 116 14.71 24.19 18.11
N ILE A 117 15.11 23.97 16.85
CA ILE A 117 16.32 24.56 16.25
C ILE A 117 16.09 26.03 15.86
N GLY A 118 17.12 26.87 15.96
CA GLY A 118 17.10 28.28 15.53
C GLY A 118 17.15 29.29 16.68
N HIS A 119 17.37 30.57 16.35
CA HIS A 119 17.46 31.71 17.28
C HIS A 119 18.41 31.46 18.49
N GLY A 120 19.60 30.89 18.26
CA GLY A 120 20.60 30.68 19.32
C GLY A 120 20.28 29.60 20.35
N SER A 121 19.27 28.75 20.10
CA SER A 121 18.95 27.55 20.87
C SER A 121 20.14 26.59 20.96
N SER A 122 20.36 25.95 22.12
CA SER A 122 21.40 24.92 22.26
C SER A 122 21.03 23.58 21.61
N CYS A 123 19.81 23.45 21.07
CA CYS A 123 19.28 22.20 20.52
C CYS A 123 20.19 21.55 19.47
N LEU A 124 20.79 22.34 18.57
CA LEU A 124 21.67 21.79 17.53
C LEU A 124 22.98 21.23 18.12
N GLN A 125 23.49 21.82 19.20
CA GLN A 125 24.65 21.30 19.91
C GLN A 125 24.32 19.98 20.62
N TYR A 126 23.17 19.89 21.29
CA TYR A 126 22.71 18.62 21.88
C TYR A 126 22.46 17.53 20.83
N LEU A 127 21.95 17.89 19.64
CA LEU A 127 21.83 16.94 18.53
C LEU A 127 23.20 16.43 18.07
N ARG A 128 24.19 17.32 17.97
CA ARG A 128 25.57 16.94 17.64
C ARG A 128 26.13 15.97 18.67
N ASP A 129 25.96 16.27 19.96
CA ASP A 129 26.46 15.42 21.05
C ASP A 129 25.76 14.05 21.08
N LEU A 130 24.45 14.02 20.82
CA LEU A 130 23.69 12.78 20.66
C LEU A 130 24.25 11.92 19.53
N LEU A 131 24.41 12.50 18.33
CA LEU A 131 24.91 11.76 17.17
C LEU A 131 26.34 11.27 17.38
N ILE A 132 27.20 12.05 18.06
CA ILE A 132 28.54 11.61 18.46
C ILE A 132 28.46 10.40 19.38
N ALA A 133 27.57 10.41 20.37
CA ALA A 133 27.40 9.32 21.32
C ALA A 133 26.95 8.01 20.64
N VAL A 134 26.13 8.10 19.59
CA VAL A 134 25.61 6.94 18.86
C VAL A 134 26.42 6.58 17.60
N LYS A 135 27.52 7.28 17.31
CA LYS A 135 28.29 7.16 16.06
C LYS A 135 28.68 5.73 15.71
N ASN A 136 29.14 4.96 16.69
CA ASN A 136 29.61 3.59 16.47
C ASN A 136 28.47 2.67 15.98
N PHE A 137 27.22 2.93 16.36
CA PHE A 137 26.07 2.12 15.98
C PHE A 137 25.60 2.38 14.53
N TYR A 138 26.09 3.44 13.88
CA TYR A 138 25.85 3.66 12.45
C TYR A 138 26.82 2.90 11.54
N HIS A 139 27.93 2.38 12.07
CA HIS A 139 28.95 1.71 11.26
C HIS A 139 28.41 0.40 10.65
N PRO A 140 28.65 0.11 9.35
CA PRO A 140 28.15 -1.10 8.68
C PRO A 140 28.48 -2.42 9.36
N SER A 141 29.60 -2.47 10.10
CA SER A 141 30.02 -3.66 10.86
C SER A 141 29.23 -3.91 12.14
N ASN A 142 28.48 -2.93 12.63
CA ASN A 142 27.73 -3.01 13.88
C ASN A 142 26.23 -3.14 13.57
N THR A 143 25.83 -4.32 13.12
CA THR A 143 24.43 -4.61 12.79
C THR A 143 23.64 -5.02 14.03
N GLY A 144 22.38 -4.59 14.11
CA GLY A 144 21.47 -4.93 15.20
C GLY A 144 20.10 -4.28 15.03
N ALA A 145 19.15 -4.64 15.90
CA ALA A 145 17.78 -4.12 15.84
C ALA A 145 17.72 -2.57 15.90
N PHE A 146 18.66 -1.94 16.60
CA PHE A 146 18.77 -0.48 16.72
C PHE A 146 19.06 0.26 15.41
N GLN A 147 19.59 -0.44 14.40
CA GLN A 147 20.04 0.19 13.16
C GLN A 147 18.89 0.79 12.36
N LYS A 148 17.72 0.12 12.40
CA LYS A 148 16.48 0.63 11.84
C LYS A 148 16.15 2.01 12.42
N ASP A 149 16.06 2.09 13.73
CA ASP A 149 15.64 3.30 14.44
C ASP A 149 16.62 4.45 14.24
N LEU A 150 17.91 4.16 14.20
CA LEU A 150 18.96 5.15 13.96
C LEU A 150 18.92 5.70 12.52
N VAL A 151 18.80 4.85 11.51
CA VAL A 151 18.73 5.32 10.11
C VAL A 151 17.41 6.05 9.84
N GLU A 152 16.29 5.54 10.38
CA GLU A 152 15.00 6.26 10.34
C GLU A 152 15.08 7.60 11.07
N PHE A 153 15.91 7.73 12.11
CA PHE A 153 16.10 8.97 12.85
C PHE A 153 16.79 10.04 12.00
N ILE A 154 17.92 9.74 11.36
CA ILE A 154 18.59 10.72 10.48
C ILE A 154 17.75 11.06 9.25
N LEU A 155 17.00 10.09 8.72
CA LEU A 155 16.05 10.32 7.63
C LEU A 155 14.93 11.27 8.07
N GLY A 156 14.33 11.02 9.23
CA GLY A 156 13.29 11.86 9.82
C GLY A 156 13.81 13.27 10.14
N LEU A 157 15.04 13.42 10.64
CA LEU A 157 15.64 14.74 10.86
C LEU A 157 15.76 15.51 9.54
N ALA A 158 16.36 14.90 8.51
CA ALA A 158 16.58 15.56 7.24
C ALA A 158 15.27 15.92 6.53
N GLN A 159 14.29 15.01 6.53
CA GLN A 159 12.97 15.27 5.94
C GLN A 159 12.22 16.39 6.66
N ASN A 160 12.08 16.31 7.99
CA ASN A 160 11.35 17.33 8.74
C ASN A 160 12.06 18.70 8.68
N PHE A 161 13.39 18.73 8.56
CA PHE A 161 14.14 19.98 8.39
C PHE A 161 13.86 20.60 7.01
N VAL A 162 13.83 19.81 5.94
CA VAL A 162 13.40 20.27 4.60
C VAL A 162 11.96 20.79 4.66
N ASP A 163 11.05 20.07 5.33
CA ASP A 163 9.65 20.48 5.48
C ASP A 163 9.53 21.82 6.23
N ARG A 164 10.32 22.03 7.29
CA ARG A 164 10.36 23.30 8.04
C ARG A 164 10.90 24.43 7.18
N VAL A 165 12.01 24.20 6.47
CA VAL A 165 12.59 25.18 5.55
C VAL A 165 11.60 25.56 4.45
N HIS A 166 10.87 24.57 3.90
CA HIS A 166 9.82 24.82 2.94
C HIS A 166 8.68 25.64 3.55
N LEU A 167 8.24 25.31 4.76
CA LEU A 167 7.19 26.03 5.47
C LEU A 167 7.55 27.51 5.70
N GLU A 168 8.79 27.78 6.12
CA GLU A 168 9.25 29.13 6.45
C GLU A 168 9.52 30.00 5.22
N ARG A 169 9.94 29.38 4.10
CA ARG A 169 10.27 30.07 2.85
C ARG A 169 9.10 30.21 1.89
N THR A 170 8.05 29.41 2.05
CA THR A 170 6.90 29.44 1.13
C THR A 170 5.95 30.57 1.47
N SER A 171 5.69 31.45 0.50
CA SER A 171 4.80 32.63 0.67
C SER A 171 3.31 32.32 0.47
N ARG A 172 2.88 31.05 0.48
CA ARG A 172 1.48 30.69 0.24
C ARG A 172 0.65 30.98 1.50
N PRO A 173 -0.50 31.67 1.39
CA PRO A 173 -1.38 31.89 2.52
C PRO A 173 -1.96 30.54 2.95
N VAL A 174 -1.63 30.13 4.17
CA VAL A 174 -2.16 28.93 4.81
C VAL A 174 -2.99 29.35 6.01
N TRP A 175 -4.04 28.58 6.33
CA TRP A 175 -4.94 28.88 7.44
C TRP A 175 -4.30 28.66 8.83
N PHE A 176 -3.13 28.01 8.86
CA PHE A 176 -2.32 27.80 10.06
C PHE A 176 -1.17 28.81 10.15
N PHE A 177 -0.69 29.10 11.36
CA PHE A 177 0.31 30.15 11.57
C PHE A 177 1.70 29.70 11.12
N ALA A 178 2.37 30.54 10.33
CA ALA A 178 3.78 30.38 9.99
C ALA A 178 4.66 30.71 11.22
N PRO A 179 5.85 30.10 11.35
CA PRO A 179 6.80 30.44 12.41
C PRO A 179 7.09 31.94 12.45
N LEU A 180 7.30 32.47 13.67
CA LEU A 180 7.72 33.86 13.89
C LEU A 180 8.94 34.19 13.02
N GLU A 181 8.94 35.36 12.38
CA GLU A 181 9.99 35.75 11.45
C GLU A 181 11.39 35.74 12.09
N SER A 182 11.49 36.12 13.37
CA SER A 182 12.73 36.08 14.15
C SER A 182 13.25 34.65 14.43
N TYR A 183 12.38 33.64 14.35
CA TYR A 183 12.70 32.23 14.61
C TYR A 183 12.86 31.38 13.34
N ARG A 184 12.82 32.03 12.16
CA ARG A 184 13.12 31.34 10.91
C ARG A 184 14.58 30.88 10.89
N LEU A 185 14.80 29.73 10.28
CA LEU A 185 16.12 29.14 10.10
C LEU A 185 16.97 30.05 9.20
N THR A 186 18.16 30.40 9.67
CA THR A 186 19.14 31.15 8.87
C THR A 186 19.89 30.22 7.92
N GLU A 187 20.54 30.78 6.90
CA GLU A 187 21.41 29.97 6.03
C GLU A 187 22.54 29.30 6.81
N GLN A 188 23.01 29.90 7.91
CA GLN A 188 24.02 29.29 8.76
C GLN A 188 23.47 28.09 9.54
N ASP A 189 22.26 28.20 10.11
CA ASP A 189 21.60 27.08 10.82
C ASP A 189 21.43 25.86 9.89
N ILE A 190 21.08 26.09 8.63
CA ILE A 190 20.94 25.04 7.61
C ILE A 190 22.29 24.37 7.34
N THR A 191 23.35 25.16 7.16
CA THR A 191 24.70 24.64 6.93
C THR A 191 25.19 23.82 8.13
N ASP A 192 24.99 24.33 9.35
CA ASP A 192 25.41 23.66 10.57
C ASP A 192 24.64 22.36 10.83
N PHE A 193 23.35 22.34 10.51
CA PHE A 193 22.53 21.12 10.52
C PHE A 193 23.04 20.07 9.53
N VAL A 194 23.30 20.45 8.27
CA VAL A 194 23.81 19.52 7.27
C VAL A 194 25.16 18.94 7.69
N ASN A 195 26.07 19.77 8.21
CA ASN A 195 27.36 19.31 8.75
C ASN A 195 27.19 18.38 9.96
N CYS A 196 26.14 18.57 10.77
CA CYS A 196 25.85 17.71 11.90
C CYS A 196 25.39 16.30 11.49
N VAL A 197 24.67 16.15 10.38
CA VAL A 197 24.02 14.88 10.00
C VAL A 197 24.76 14.13 8.87
N LYS A 198 25.43 14.83 7.95
CA LYS A 198 25.95 14.25 6.69
C LYS A 198 26.87 13.05 6.87
N ASP A 199 27.75 13.07 7.87
CA ASP A 199 28.74 11.99 8.07
C ASP A 199 28.05 10.67 8.46
N TYR A 200 26.98 10.75 9.26
CA TYR A 200 26.18 9.59 9.66
C TYR A 200 25.40 9.02 8.48
N ALA A 201 24.87 9.89 7.61
CA ALA A 201 24.24 9.46 6.36
C ALA A 201 25.27 8.74 5.45
N PHE A 202 26.48 9.30 5.29
CA PHE A 202 27.54 8.70 4.48
C PHE A 202 28.02 7.34 4.98
N ILE A 203 28.14 7.17 6.29
CA ILE A 203 28.47 5.87 6.90
C ILE A 203 27.33 4.88 6.63
N SER A 204 26.08 5.33 6.78
CA SER A 204 24.89 4.49 6.68
C SER A 204 24.56 4.02 5.27
N ILE A 205 25.05 4.69 4.22
CA ILE A 205 24.88 4.23 2.83
C ILE A 205 25.43 2.82 2.65
N PHE A 206 26.46 2.44 3.41
CA PHE A 206 27.09 1.12 3.30
C PHE A 206 26.47 0.07 4.24
N ASN A 207 25.34 0.37 4.87
CA ASN A 207 24.63 -0.59 5.71
C ASN A 207 24.00 -1.70 4.86
N LYS A 208 23.79 -2.89 5.44
CA LYS A 208 23.27 -4.04 4.68
C LYS A 208 21.79 -3.90 4.31
N ASP A 209 20.97 -3.43 5.25
CA ASP A 209 19.51 -3.46 5.11
C ASP A 209 18.87 -2.06 4.91
N TYR A 210 19.64 -0.97 5.07
CA TYR A 210 19.10 0.41 5.18
C TYR A 210 19.76 1.42 4.22
N THR A 211 20.32 0.93 3.11
CA THR A 211 20.96 1.76 2.08
C THR A 211 19.99 2.76 1.46
N GLU A 212 18.74 2.35 1.23
CA GLU A 212 17.74 3.20 0.59
C GLU A 212 17.33 4.38 1.49
N GLU A 213 17.13 4.15 2.80
CA GLU A 213 16.83 5.19 3.79
C GLU A 213 18.01 6.17 3.95
N ALA A 214 19.23 5.66 3.96
CA ALA A 214 20.44 6.49 4.01
C ALA A 214 20.60 7.34 2.74
N ALA A 215 20.32 6.78 1.57
CA ALA A 215 20.32 7.50 0.30
C ALA A 215 19.23 8.58 0.24
N LYS A 216 18.02 8.29 0.72
CA LYS A 216 16.95 9.30 0.90
C LYS A 216 17.38 10.43 1.85
N THR A 217 18.12 10.11 2.91
CA THR A 217 18.69 11.12 3.81
C THR A 217 19.64 12.03 3.05
N CYS A 218 20.56 11.47 2.26
CA CYS A 218 21.48 12.25 1.42
C CYS A 218 20.75 13.13 0.41
N LYS A 219 19.64 12.67 -0.18
CA LYS A 219 18.76 13.48 -1.01
C LYS A 219 18.17 14.68 -0.28
N TYR A 220 17.66 14.50 0.94
CA TYR A 220 17.14 15.65 1.69
C TYR A 220 18.24 16.64 2.07
N LEU A 221 19.42 16.14 2.45
CA LEU A 221 20.58 17.01 2.72
C LEU A 221 21.07 17.73 1.46
N SER A 222 21.04 17.09 0.28
CA SER A 222 21.44 17.72 -0.98
C SER A 222 20.42 18.75 -1.49
N ILE A 223 19.14 18.66 -1.11
CA ILE A 223 18.16 19.74 -1.33
C ILE A 223 18.54 21.00 -0.53
N LEU A 224 19.13 20.83 0.66
CA LEU A 224 19.52 21.94 1.53
C LEU A 224 20.87 22.56 1.15
N ARG A 225 21.89 21.72 0.98
CA ARG A 225 23.30 22.10 0.71
C ARG A 225 23.95 21.09 -0.24
N PRO A 226 23.65 21.18 -1.55
CA PRO A 226 24.21 20.27 -2.55
C PRO A 226 25.75 20.27 -2.58
N GLU A 227 26.38 21.42 -2.35
CA GLU A 227 27.83 21.64 -2.36
C GLU A 227 28.59 20.83 -1.28
N LEU A 228 27.91 20.39 -0.22
CA LEU A 228 28.51 19.58 0.85
C LEU A 228 28.30 18.08 0.65
N ILE A 229 27.33 17.68 -0.19
CA ILE A 229 26.90 16.30 -0.35
C ILE A 229 27.41 15.71 -1.67
N ILE A 230 27.14 16.39 -2.78
CA ILE A 230 27.38 15.87 -4.14
C ILE A 230 28.86 15.54 -4.36
N PRO A 231 29.83 16.45 -4.10
CA PRO A 231 31.24 16.15 -4.36
C PRO A 231 31.73 14.91 -3.62
N SER A 232 31.29 14.70 -2.37
CA SER A 232 31.70 13.56 -1.55
C SER A 232 31.14 12.23 -2.06
N ILE A 233 29.89 12.21 -2.56
CA ILE A 233 29.29 11.01 -3.14
C ILE A 233 29.95 10.68 -4.49
N VAL A 234 30.21 11.70 -5.31
CA VAL A 234 30.89 11.54 -6.61
C VAL A 234 32.33 11.01 -6.44
N GLU A 235 33.09 11.55 -5.49
CA GLU A 235 34.43 11.04 -5.16
C GLU A 235 34.39 9.58 -4.70
N LYS A 236 33.44 9.23 -3.83
CA LYS A 236 33.24 7.84 -3.39
C LYS A 236 32.88 6.92 -4.55
N HIS A 237 32.06 7.37 -5.51
CA HIS A 237 31.68 6.61 -6.70
C HIS A 237 32.91 6.23 -7.53
N PHE A 238 33.72 7.23 -7.92
CA PHE A 238 34.94 6.97 -8.68
C PHE A 238 35.92 6.06 -7.93
N SER A 239 36.04 6.21 -6.60
CA SER A 239 36.85 5.29 -5.79
C SER A 239 36.30 3.85 -5.72
N SER A 240 34.98 3.68 -5.91
CA SER A 240 34.33 2.36 -5.82
C SER A 240 34.46 1.55 -7.09
N ILE A 241 34.57 2.21 -8.26
CA ILE A 241 34.75 1.55 -9.56
C ILE A 241 36.11 0.85 -9.65
N ASP A 242 37.15 1.45 -9.06
CA ASP A 242 38.49 0.87 -9.03
C ASP A 242 38.60 -0.33 -8.06
N SER A 243 37.65 -0.46 -7.12
CA SER A 243 37.65 -1.50 -6.10
C SER A 243 37.00 -2.78 -6.60
N MET A 244 37.82 -3.70 -7.12
CA MET A 244 37.37 -5.05 -7.51
C MET A 244 36.99 -5.95 -6.30
N THR A 245 37.33 -5.55 -5.07
CA THR A 245 37.17 -6.38 -3.88
C THR A 245 35.91 -6.10 -3.07
N GLU A 246 35.22 -4.97 -3.30
CA GLU A 246 34.08 -4.51 -2.49
C GLU A 246 32.87 -4.13 -3.36
N PRO A 247 32.23 -5.08 -4.07
CA PRO A 247 31.16 -4.79 -5.04
C PRO A 247 29.93 -4.09 -4.42
N HIS A 248 29.59 -4.42 -3.18
CA HIS A 248 28.49 -3.81 -2.42
C HIS A 248 28.64 -2.28 -2.25
N ARG A 249 29.86 -1.73 -2.34
CA ARG A 249 30.06 -0.27 -2.29
C ARG A 249 29.56 0.40 -3.55
N PHE A 250 29.78 -0.22 -4.71
CA PHE A 250 29.31 0.31 -5.98
C PHE A 250 27.78 0.36 -6.00
N THR A 251 27.10 -0.75 -5.66
CA THR A 251 25.62 -0.79 -5.64
C THR A 251 25.05 0.25 -4.68
N SER A 252 25.62 0.36 -3.47
CA SER A 252 25.17 1.32 -2.47
C SER A 252 25.33 2.78 -2.89
N ILE A 253 26.46 3.13 -3.51
CA ILE A 253 26.72 4.50 -3.99
C ILE A 253 25.86 4.81 -5.20
N MET A 254 25.66 3.86 -6.11
CA MET A 254 24.79 4.03 -7.28
C MET A 254 23.34 4.30 -6.87
N THR A 255 22.81 3.56 -5.88
CA THR A 255 21.50 3.86 -5.29
C THR A 255 21.44 5.29 -4.72
N CYS A 256 22.51 5.74 -4.06
CA CYS A 256 22.60 7.12 -3.59
C CYS A 256 22.62 8.14 -4.73
N LEU A 257 23.39 7.89 -5.80
CA LEU A 257 23.45 8.73 -6.99
C LEU A 257 22.09 8.87 -7.67
N THR A 258 21.32 7.77 -7.78
CA THR A 258 19.94 7.77 -8.28
C THR A 258 19.07 8.75 -7.49
N HIS A 259 19.13 8.71 -6.16
CA HIS A 259 18.32 9.58 -5.30
C HIS A 259 18.69 11.06 -5.37
N ILE A 260 19.96 11.39 -5.66
CA ILE A 260 20.46 12.77 -5.78
C ILE A 260 20.59 13.26 -7.23
N ALA A 261 20.20 12.45 -8.22
CA ALA A 261 20.41 12.72 -9.64
C ALA A 261 19.88 14.11 -10.07
N ARG A 262 18.71 14.51 -9.55
CA ARG A 262 18.15 15.85 -9.83
C ARG A 262 19.04 16.98 -9.32
N GLN A 263 19.58 16.85 -8.11
CA GLN A 263 20.46 17.86 -7.52
C GLN A 263 21.82 17.92 -8.23
N ILE A 264 22.25 16.81 -8.87
CA ILE A 264 23.45 16.80 -9.72
C ILE A 264 23.22 17.66 -10.97
N VAL A 265 22.09 17.45 -11.67
CA VAL A 265 21.84 18.09 -12.97
C VAL A 265 21.30 19.51 -12.88
N GLN A 266 20.67 19.89 -11.76
CA GLN A 266 19.99 21.16 -11.61
C GLN A 266 20.98 22.31 -11.37
N GLN A 267 20.92 23.35 -12.21
CA GLN A 267 21.66 24.59 -11.99
C GLN A 267 20.95 25.45 -10.93
N THR A 268 21.63 25.70 -9.80
CA THR A 268 21.14 26.63 -8.77
C THR A 268 22.13 27.76 -8.53
N SER A 269 21.69 28.86 -7.94
CA SER A 269 22.57 29.96 -7.56
C SER A 269 23.61 29.56 -6.50
N ALA A 270 23.30 28.53 -5.69
CA ALA A 270 24.18 28.02 -4.64
C ALA A 270 25.20 27.01 -5.17
N TYR A 271 24.80 26.17 -6.13
CA TYR A 271 25.63 25.12 -6.69
C TYR A 271 25.27 24.83 -8.14
N SER A 272 26.22 25.09 -9.04
CA SER A 272 26.11 24.85 -10.48
C SER A 272 27.15 23.85 -11.00
N GLN A 273 28.19 23.54 -10.21
CA GLN A 273 29.27 22.61 -10.60
C GLN A 273 28.79 21.16 -10.78
N GLY A 274 27.64 20.79 -10.23
CA GLY A 274 27.09 19.43 -10.34
C GLY A 274 26.97 18.94 -11.78
N GLN A 275 26.61 19.83 -12.72
CA GLN A 275 26.43 19.49 -14.13
C GLN A 275 27.71 18.97 -14.79
N ILE A 276 28.89 19.38 -14.31
CA ILE A 276 30.19 18.93 -14.83
C ILE A 276 30.34 17.41 -14.66
N TYR A 277 29.77 16.84 -13.60
CA TYR A 277 29.89 15.42 -13.30
C TYR A 277 28.97 14.53 -14.13
N VAL A 278 27.96 15.07 -14.82
CA VAL A 278 26.91 14.28 -15.49
C VAL A 278 27.50 13.31 -16.52
N LEU A 279 28.29 13.81 -17.48
CA LEU A 279 28.90 12.98 -18.53
C LEU A 279 29.94 11.99 -17.96
N PRO A 280 30.87 12.40 -17.07
CA PRO A 280 31.76 11.47 -16.39
C PRO A 280 31.03 10.37 -15.62
N LEU A 281 29.93 10.68 -14.93
CA LEU A 281 29.12 9.69 -14.21
C LEU A 281 28.42 8.73 -15.18
N LEU A 282 27.83 9.23 -16.27
CA LEU A 282 27.23 8.41 -17.32
C LEU A 282 28.24 7.41 -17.88
N MET A 283 29.43 7.87 -18.28
CA MET A 283 30.48 7.01 -18.86
C MET A 283 31.01 5.99 -17.85
N SER A 284 31.22 6.41 -16.60
CA SER A 284 31.78 5.54 -15.55
C SER A 284 30.78 4.54 -14.99
N ALA A 285 29.47 4.78 -15.13
CA ALA A 285 28.42 3.85 -14.74
C ALA A 285 28.27 2.69 -15.74
N LEU A 286 28.60 2.86 -17.03
CA LEU A 286 28.45 1.83 -18.06
C LEU A 286 29.10 0.47 -17.69
N PRO A 287 30.32 0.41 -17.11
CA PRO A 287 30.92 -0.78 -16.47
C PRO A 287 30.02 -1.57 -15.50
N GLY A 288 28.99 -0.94 -14.94
CA GLY A 288 28.02 -1.57 -14.05
C GLY A 288 26.97 -2.43 -14.74
N ILE A 289 26.80 -2.32 -16.06
CA ILE A 289 26.00 -3.25 -16.87
C ILE A 289 26.83 -4.53 -17.04
N ASP A 290 26.64 -5.49 -16.15
CA ASP A 290 27.39 -6.74 -16.01
C ASP A 290 26.44 -7.93 -15.84
N LEU A 291 26.48 -8.86 -16.80
CA LEU A 291 25.63 -10.05 -16.77
C LEU A 291 25.90 -11.00 -15.61
N ASN A 292 27.11 -10.96 -15.04
CA ASN A 292 27.44 -11.82 -13.92
C ASN A 292 26.88 -11.29 -12.60
N ASP A 293 26.38 -10.04 -12.58
CA ASP A 293 25.88 -9.36 -11.40
C ASP A 293 24.61 -8.56 -11.73
N LEU A 294 23.46 -9.25 -11.61
CA LEU A 294 22.14 -8.67 -11.89
C LEU A 294 21.81 -7.50 -10.95
N GLU A 295 22.26 -7.55 -9.69
CA GLU A 295 22.05 -6.46 -8.73
C GLU A 295 22.78 -5.19 -9.20
N LYS A 296 24.05 -5.32 -9.58
CA LYS A 296 24.85 -4.23 -10.14
C LYS A 296 24.24 -3.67 -11.42
N THR A 297 23.80 -4.54 -12.33
CA THR A 297 23.12 -4.13 -13.57
C THR A 297 21.83 -3.37 -13.27
N SER A 298 20.99 -3.88 -12.37
CA SER A 298 19.71 -3.29 -12.02
C SER A 298 19.87 -1.87 -11.46
N VAL A 299 20.76 -1.68 -10.49
CA VAL A 299 21.01 -0.35 -9.89
C VAL A 299 21.66 0.60 -10.91
N THR A 300 22.52 0.10 -11.79
CA THR A 300 23.13 0.90 -12.87
C THR A 300 22.07 1.40 -13.86
N LEU A 301 21.19 0.52 -14.32
CA LEU A 301 20.10 0.90 -15.21
C LEU A 301 19.12 1.86 -14.53
N GLU A 302 18.86 1.71 -13.23
CA GLU A 302 18.00 2.64 -12.48
C GLU A 302 18.58 4.05 -12.39
N PHE A 303 19.90 4.16 -12.16
CA PHE A 303 20.61 5.44 -12.21
C PHE A 303 20.54 6.06 -13.60
N LEU A 304 20.85 5.28 -14.65
CA LEU A 304 20.83 5.75 -16.04
C LEU A 304 19.45 6.23 -16.45
N ASP A 305 18.39 5.46 -16.15
CA ASP A 305 17.00 5.85 -16.40
C ASP A 305 16.67 7.18 -15.72
N THR A 306 17.01 7.31 -14.43
CA THR A 306 16.72 8.51 -13.65
C THR A 306 17.44 9.74 -14.17
N ILE A 307 18.74 9.64 -14.48
CA ILE A 307 19.53 10.80 -14.92
C ILE A 307 19.21 11.20 -16.36
N LEU A 308 18.97 10.23 -17.26
CA LEU A 308 18.62 10.47 -18.67
C LEU A 308 17.22 11.07 -18.82
N MET A 309 16.31 10.79 -17.89
CA MET A 309 15.02 11.48 -17.82
C MET A 309 15.17 12.98 -17.53
N LEU A 310 16.27 13.40 -16.90
CA LEU A 310 16.47 14.76 -16.39
C LEU A 310 17.40 15.62 -17.26
N ILE A 311 17.95 15.07 -18.35
CA ILE A 311 18.89 15.77 -19.23
C ILE A 311 18.54 15.57 -20.71
N THR A 312 18.97 16.54 -21.53
CA THR A 312 18.91 16.43 -22.99
C THR A 312 20.22 15.88 -23.57
N CYS A 313 20.15 14.86 -24.42
CA CYS A 313 21.29 14.27 -25.12
C CYS A 313 21.58 15.04 -26.42
N ILE A 314 22.14 16.24 -26.31
CA ILE A 314 22.44 17.14 -27.45
C ILE A 314 23.87 17.65 -27.35
N ASP A 315 24.63 17.57 -28.45
CA ASP A 315 25.96 18.17 -28.56
C ASP A 315 25.85 19.70 -28.73
N CYS A 316 26.09 20.41 -27.62
CA CYS A 316 26.07 21.86 -27.52
C CYS A 316 27.49 22.46 -27.52
N SER A 317 28.53 21.69 -27.86
CA SER A 317 29.93 22.16 -27.81
C SER A 317 30.19 23.39 -28.68
N SER A 318 29.50 23.51 -29.80
CA SER A 318 29.58 24.67 -30.69
C SER A 318 29.01 25.97 -30.09
N ALA A 319 28.15 25.89 -29.07
CA ALA A 319 27.55 27.05 -28.42
C ALA A 319 28.60 27.98 -27.79
N VAL A 320 29.76 27.44 -27.39
CA VAL A 320 30.89 28.21 -26.81
C VAL A 320 31.44 29.26 -27.78
N ASN A 321 31.36 29.00 -29.09
CA ASN A 321 31.83 29.92 -30.12
C ASN A 321 30.74 30.93 -30.56
N ILE A 322 29.48 30.64 -30.25
CA ILE A 322 28.30 31.36 -30.75
C ILE A 322 27.79 32.35 -29.69
N ARG A 323 27.76 31.91 -28.42
CA ARG A 323 27.16 32.64 -27.30
C ARG A 323 28.22 33.36 -26.47
N ASN A 324 27.89 34.58 -26.04
CA ASN A 324 28.75 35.40 -25.18
C ASN A 324 28.29 35.43 -23.70
N ASP A 325 27.13 34.84 -23.39
CA ASP A 325 26.49 34.88 -22.06
C ASP A 325 26.80 33.64 -21.20
N LEU A 326 27.75 32.80 -21.62
CA LEU A 326 28.09 31.54 -20.94
C LEU A 326 29.02 31.78 -19.74
N THR A 327 28.67 31.19 -18.60
CA THR A 327 29.57 31.05 -17.45
C THR A 327 30.69 30.05 -17.72
N GLU A 328 31.80 30.09 -16.96
CA GLU A 328 32.90 29.12 -17.14
C GLU A 328 32.44 27.67 -16.96
N ILE A 329 31.53 27.42 -16.01
CA ILE A 329 30.92 26.10 -15.79
C ILE A 329 30.07 25.69 -17.00
N GLU A 330 29.23 26.58 -17.53
CA GLU A 330 28.44 26.29 -18.74
C GLU A 330 29.31 26.05 -19.96
N LYS A 331 30.47 26.72 -20.09
CA LYS A 331 31.43 26.44 -21.16
C LYS A 331 32.00 25.02 -21.03
N GLU A 332 32.42 24.64 -19.83
CA GLU A 332 32.95 23.29 -19.57
C GLU A 332 31.91 22.20 -19.83
N VAL A 333 30.67 22.41 -19.37
CA VAL A 333 29.55 21.49 -19.63
C VAL A 333 29.23 21.43 -21.13
N CYS A 334 29.16 22.57 -21.82
CA CYS A 334 28.96 22.59 -23.27
C CYS A 334 30.05 21.79 -24.00
N LEU A 335 31.32 21.97 -23.63
CA LEU A 335 32.42 21.21 -24.26
C LEU A 335 32.31 19.72 -23.97
N SER A 336 31.91 19.30 -22.77
CA SER A 336 31.77 17.87 -22.44
C SER A 336 30.60 17.19 -23.18
N THR A 337 29.59 17.96 -23.63
CA THR A 337 28.47 17.40 -24.41
C THR A 337 28.89 16.78 -25.75
N SER A 338 30.10 17.06 -26.27
CA SER A 338 30.62 16.36 -27.46
C SER A 338 30.73 14.84 -27.25
N ASN A 339 30.86 14.40 -26.00
CA ASN A 339 31.00 12.99 -25.64
C ASN A 339 29.66 12.24 -25.52
N PHE A 340 28.51 12.89 -25.71
CA PHE A 340 27.23 12.16 -25.79
C PHE A 340 27.26 11.12 -26.91
N ASP A 341 27.92 11.44 -28.02
CA ASP A 341 28.05 10.52 -29.14
C ASP A 341 28.81 9.24 -28.77
N ASP A 342 29.87 9.36 -27.97
CA ASP A 342 30.65 8.23 -27.46
C ASP A 342 29.86 7.42 -26.43
N PHE A 343 29.17 8.11 -25.52
CA PHE A 343 28.32 7.50 -24.49
C PHE A 343 27.26 6.60 -25.12
N ILE A 344 26.50 7.12 -26.09
CA ILE A 344 25.42 6.37 -26.74
C ILE A 344 25.97 5.14 -27.47
N VAL A 345 27.11 5.27 -28.14
CA VAL A 345 27.73 4.14 -28.84
C VAL A 345 28.20 3.05 -27.87
N GLU A 346 28.86 3.43 -26.77
CA GLU A 346 29.35 2.47 -25.79
C GLU A 346 28.21 1.85 -24.98
N PHE A 347 27.16 2.61 -24.67
CA PHE A 347 25.93 2.11 -24.05
C PHE A 347 25.29 1.02 -24.92
N LEU A 348 24.96 1.33 -26.18
CA LEU A 348 24.34 0.36 -27.10
C LEU A 348 25.23 -0.87 -27.31
N LYS A 349 26.55 -0.67 -27.44
CA LYS A 349 27.50 -1.78 -27.57
C LYS A 349 27.45 -2.73 -26.38
N ARG A 350 27.37 -2.21 -25.15
CA ARG A 350 27.24 -3.03 -23.94
C ARG A 350 25.91 -3.76 -23.87
N ILE A 351 24.81 -3.10 -24.26
CA ILE A 351 23.51 -3.77 -24.36
C ILE A 351 23.54 -4.89 -25.40
N PHE A 352 24.15 -4.68 -26.58
CA PHE A 352 24.29 -5.72 -27.60
C PHE A 352 25.17 -6.89 -27.12
N GLN A 353 26.28 -6.61 -26.45
CA GLN A 353 27.10 -7.65 -25.81
C GLN A 353 26.32 -8.43 -24.76
N MET A 354 25.47 -7.75 -23.99
CA MET A 354 24.59 -8.36 -23.00
C MET A 354 23.62 -9.33 -23.67
N ILE A 355 22.99 -8.90 -24.78
CA ILE A 355 22.08 -9.71 -25.58
C ILE A 355 22.80 -10.93 -26.18
N ASP A 356 24.02 -10.75 -26.70
CA ASP A 356 24.80 -11.84 -27.32
C ASP A 356 25.09 -12.97 -26.31
N VAL A 357 25.48 -12.64 -25.07
CA VAL A 357 25.74 -13.66 -24.05
C VAL A 357 24.45 -14.37 -23.61
N LEU A 358 23.35 -13.63 -23.42
CA LEU A 358 22.02 -14.21 -23.13
C LEU A 358 21.50 -15.10 -24.28
N SER A 359 21.99 -14.87 -25.51
CA SER A 359 21.66 -15.69 -26.66
C SER A 359 22.41 -17.04 -26.68
N THR A 360 23.56 -17.14 -25.99
CA THR A 360 24.42 -18.33 -25.99
C THR A 360 24.08 -19.38 -24.93
N ASP A 361 23.33 -19.03 -23.89
CA ASP A 361 22.86 -19.93 -22.82
C ASP A 361 21.68 -20.83 -23.29
N MET A 362 21.88 -21.53 -24.40
CA MET A 362 20.89 -22.39 -25.07
C MET A 362 20.74 -23.77 -24.40
N SER A 363 20.92 -23.89 -23.07
CA SER A 363 20.93 -25.19 -22.39
C SER A 363 19.59 -25.68 -21.84
N ASP A 364 18.44 -24.99 -22.00
CA ASP A 364 17.18 -25.47 -21.41
C ASP A 364 15.91 -25.27 -22.27
N ALA A 365 16.00 -25.43 -23.60
CA ALA A 365 14.82 -25.39 -24.46
C ALA A 365 13.94 -26.66 -24.41
N VAL A 366 14.24 -27.65 -23.56
CA VAL A 366 13.55 -28.96 -23.57
C VAL A 366 12.69 -29.21 -22.33
N THR A 367 12.86 -28.46 -21.24
CA THR A 367 12.08 -28.69 -20.01
C THR A 367 11.92 -27.42 -19.20
N SER A 368 10.76 -26.76 -19.30
CA SER A 368 10.07 -26.17 -18.15
C SER A 368 8.85 -25.36 -18.61
N ASN A 369 7.77 -25.42 -17.83
CA ASN A 369 6.95 -24.23 -17.64
C ASN A 369 7.90 -23.18 -17.05
N ALA A 370 8.54 -22.37 -17.90
CA ALA A 370 9.51 -21.39 -17.45
C ALA A 370 8.74 -20.29 -16.73
N ASP A 371 8.80 -20.29 -15.40
CA ASP A 371 8.47 -19.10 -14.62
C ASP A 371 9.31 -17.96 -15.20
N VAL A 372 8.65 -16.92 -15.73
CA VAL A 372 9.33 -15.75 -16.29
C VAL A 372 10.14 -15.11 -15.17
N ASP A 373 11.44 -14.97 -15.35
CA ASP A 373 12.32 -14.36 -14.37
C ASP A 373 11.92 -12.88 -14.18
N ILE A 374 11.54 -12.50 -12.96
CA ILE A 374 11.10 -11.14 -12.63
C ILE A 374 12.21 -10.13 -12.95
N ASP A 375 13.46 -10.54 -12.82
CA ASP A 375 14.62 -9.70 -13.09
C ASP A 375 14.77 -9.38 -14.59
N ASP A 376 14.42 -10.32 -15.47
CA ASP A 376 14.43 -10.09 -16.93
C ASP A 376 13.39 -9.07 -17.36
N ILE A 377 12.17 -9.18 -16.81
CA ILE A 377 11.09 -8.23 -17.07
C ILE A 377 11.53 -6.83 -16.63
N MET A 378 12.17 -6.72 -15.47
CA MET A 378 12.66 -5.44 -14.95
C MET A 378 13.76 -4.84 -15.84
N ILE A 379 14.73 -5.64 -16.28
CA ILE A 379 15.80 -5.18 -17.17
C ILE A 379 15.22 -4.69 -18.50
N ASN A 380 14.33 -5.48 -19.11
CA ASN A 380 13.68 -5.11 -20.37
C ASN A 380 12.92 -3.79 -20.25
N TRP A 381 12.13 -3.65 -19.17
CA TRP A 381 11.39 -2.41 -18.90
C TRP A 381 12.32 -1.20 -18.74
N LYS A 382 13.40 -1.33 -17.96
CA LYS A 382 14.39 -0.24 -17.77
C LYS A 382 15.08 0.14 -19.09
N LEU A 383 15.41 -0.83 -19.95
CA LEU A 383 16.03 -0.53 -21.25
C LEU A 383 15.07 0.18 -22.22
N THR A 384 13.80 -0.20 -22.18
CA THR A 384 12.73 0.45 -22.93
C THR A 384 12.60 1.91 -22.51
N THR A 385 12.52 2.18 -21.19
CA THR A 385 12.41 3.56 -20.68
C THR A 385 13.65 4.39 -20.95
N ILE A 386 14.86 3.83 -20.76
CA ILE A 386 16.12 4.51 -21.09
C ILE A 386 16.16 4.89 -22.57
N THR A 387 15.84 3.95 -23.46
CA THR A 387 15.85 4.19 -24.91
C THR A 387 14.83 5.25 -25.29
N PHE A 388 13.61 5.16 -24.76
CA PHE A 388 12.58 6.17 -24.93
C PHE A 388 13.03 7.56 -24.46
N ASN A 389 13.59 7.66 -23.25
CA ASN A 389 14.06 8.91 -22.66
C ASN A 389 15.17 9.55 -23.50
N ILE A 390 16.14 8.75 -23.97
CA ILE A 390 17.19 9.23 -24.88
C ILE A 390 16.59 9.75 -26.18
N VAL A 391 15.72 8.96 -26.83
CA VAL A 391 15.18 9.29 -28.16
C VAL A 391 14.35 10.57 -28.13
N GLN A 392 13.50 10.76 -27.13
CA GLN A 392 12.69 11.97 -26.96
C GLN A 392 13.56 13.22 -26.71
N GLN A 393 14.72 13.05 -26.07
CA GLN A 393 15.56 14.15 -25.61
C GLN A 393 16.87 14.31 -26.40
N CYS A 394 16.99 13.67 -27.57
CA CYS A 394 18.20 13.75 -28.39
C CYS A 394 18.00 14.57 -29.67
N SER A 395 19.10 15.03 -30.26
CA SER A 395 19.06 15.69 -31.56
C SER A 395 18.84 14.70 -32.70
N SER A 396 18.36 15.20 -33.85
CA SER A 396 18.15 14.38 -35.05
C SER A 396 19.39 13.57 -35.46
N LYS A 397 20.60 14.11 -35.23
CA LYS A 397 21.89 13.45 -35.52
C LYS A 397 22.14 12.24 -34.62
N ILE A 398 21.90 12.37 -33.31
CA ILE A 398 22.10 11.27 -32.35
C ILE A 398 21.05 10.18 -32.59
N PHE A 399 19.80 10.58 -32.82
CA PHE A 399 18.73 9.65 -33.16
C PHE A 399 19.07 8.80 -34.40
N HIS A 400 19.56 9.43 -35.47
CA HIS A 400 20.00 8.72 -36.69
C HIS A 400 21.01 7.61 -36.39
N LYS A 401 21.98 7.91 -35.52
CA LYS A 401 23.04 6.97 -35.16
C LYS A 401 22.53 5.81 -34.31
N ILE A 402 21.64 6.09 -33.34
CA ILE A 402 20.96 5.05 -32.55
C ILE A 402 20.17 4.13 -33.49
N ARG A 403 19.35 4.73 -34.35
CA ARG A 403 18.53 4.02 -35.32
C ARG A 403 19.36 3.10 -36.21
N GLU A 404 20.43 3.60 -36.83
CA GLU A 404 21.29 2.77 -37.70
C GLU A 404 21.87 1.57 -36.94
N LYS A 405 22.41 1.80 -35.74
CA LYS A 405 22.98 0.72 -34.92
C LYS A 405 21.96 -0.34 -34.51
N VAL A 406 20.76 0.07 -34.12
CA VAL A 406 19.70 -0.87 -33.73
C VAL A 406 19.17 -1.61 -34.95
N ILE A 407 18.98 -0.94 -36.10
CA ILE A 407 18.56 -1.59 -37.36
C ILE A 407 19.59 -2.62 -37.83
N ASP A 408 20.89 -2.28 -37.78
CA ASP A 408 21.97 -3.18 -38.18
C ASP A 408 22.00 -4.43 -37.29
N PHE A 409 21.79 -4.26 -35.98
CA PHE A 409 21.73 -5.37 -35.03
C PHE A 409 20.51 -6.28 -35.28
N VAL A 410 19.31 -5.69 -35.41
CA VAL A 410 18.06 -6.42 -35.67
C VAL A 410 18.09 -7.20 -36.99
N SER A 411 18.79 -6.69 -38.00
CA SER A 411 18.88 -7.32 -39.32
C SER A 411 19.89 -8.48 -39.40
N GLY A 412 20.73 -8.67 -38.38
CA GLY A 412 21.94 -9.51 -38.46
C GLY A 412 21.87 -10.88 -37.79
N VAL A 413 20.93 -11.13 -36.86
CA VAL A 413 20.99 -12.31 -35.98
C VAL A 413 19.60 -12.87 -35.65
N CYS A 414 19.45 -14.19 -35.69
CA CYS A 414 18.30 -14.89 -35.11
C CYS A 414 18.59 -15.16 -33.62
N LEU A 415 17.85 -14.50 -32.74
CA LEU A 415 18.14 -14.44 -31.30
C LEU A 415 17.41 -15.53 -30.49
N SER A 416 17.92 -15.89 -29.30
CA SER A 416 17.19 -16.72 -28.32
C SER A 416 15.93 -16.02 -27.81
N SER A 417 14.98 -16.74 -27.19
CA SER A 417 13.73 -16.11 -26.70
C SER A 417 13.99 -14.93 -25.76
N ARG A 418 14.84 -15.11 -24.74
CA ARG A 418 15.23 -14.07 -23.76
C ARG A 418 15.92 -12.87 -24.41
N ALA A 419 16.75 -13.13 -25.42
CA ALA A 419 17.43 -12.08 -26.18
C ALA A 419 16.47 -11.28 -27.07
N ARG A 420 15.37 -11.88 -27.55
CA ARG A 420 14.34 -11.17 -28.35
C ARG A 420 13.58 -10.16 -27.53
N ASP A 421 13.18 -10.52 -26.31
CA ASP A 421 12.37 -9.64 -25.46
C ASP A 421 13.12 -8.35 -25.11
N ILE A 422 14.43 -8.43 -24.86
CA ILE A 422 15.27 -7.25 -24.59
C ILE A 422 15.38 -6.34 -25.83
N VAL A 423 15.56 -6.93 -27.01
CA VAL A 423 15.67 -6.15 -28.25
C VAL A 423 14.33 -5.57 -28.65
N SER A 424 13.22 -6.28 -28.40
CA SER A 424 11.88 -5.75 -28.64
C SER A 424 11.64 -4.51 -27.78
N GLY A 425 12.05 -4.50 -26.51
CA GLY A 425 11.98 -3.30 -25.67
C GLY A 425 12.82 -2.11 -26.17
N LEU A 426 14.00 -2.35 -26.75
CA LEU A 426 14.77 -1.28 -27.41
C LEU A 426 14.02 -0.71 -28.62
N VAL A 427 13.40 -1.57 -29.42
CA VAL A 427 12.60 -1.15 -30.58
C VAL A 427 11.34 -0.40 -30.13
N GLU A 428 10.66 -0.89 -29.09
CA GLU A 428 9.51 -0.23 -28.47
C GLU A 428 9.88 1.20 -28.02
N GLY A 429 11.02 1.37 -27.34
CA GLY A 429 11.53 2.68 -26.93
C GLY A 429 11.80 3.63 -28.11
N LEU A 430 12.31 3.10 -29.24
CA LEU A 430 12.52 3.88 -30.47
C LEU A 430 11.21 4.30 -31.14
N VAL A 431 10.24 3.38 -31.20
CA VAL A 431 8.94 3.61 -31.82
C VAL A 431 8.14 4.62 -31.01
N LYS A 432 8.08 4.47 -29.68
CA LYS A 432 7.43 5.42 -28.78
C LYS A 432 8.13 6.78 -28.75
N GLY A 433 9.45 6.80 -28.89
CA GLY A 433 10.25 8.02 -28.87
C GLY A 433 10.14 8.84 -30.16
N ASN A 434 10.25 8.21 -31.32
CA ASN A 434 10.12 8.87 -32.63
C ASN A 434 9.45 7.93 -33.65
N PRO A 435 8.11 7.87 -33.68
CA PRO A 435 7.38 6.87 -34.47
C PRO A 435 7.60 7.07 -35.97
N VAL A 436 7.55 8.32 -36.45
CA VAL A 436 7.59 8.63 -37.89
C VAL A 436 8.88 8.13 -38.53
N GLU A 437 10.04 8.46 -37.95
CA GLU A 437 11.31 8.06 -38.52
C GLU A 437 11.66 6.59 -38.21
N THR A 438 11.19 6.01 -37.10
CA THR A 438 11.43 4.59 -36.81
C THR A 438 10.63 3.68 -37.76
N LEU A 439 9.33 3.94 -37.92
CA LEU A 439 8.44 3.16 -38.78
C LEU A 439 8.91 3.17 -40.25
N LYS A 440 9.37 4.31 -40.74
CA LYS A 440 9.86 4.48 -42.12
C LYS A 440 10.90 3.47 -42.56
N TYR A 441 11.76 3.02 -41.65
CA TYR A 441 12.84 2.08 -41.98
C TYR A 441 12.58 0.66 -41.51
N LEU A 442 11.92 0.47 -40.36
CA LEU A 442 11.68 -0.85 -39.79
C LEU A 442 10.37 -1.49 -40.28
N MET A 443 9.27 -0.72 -40.40
CA MET A 443 7.96 -1.28 -40.76
C MET A 443 7.98 -2.01 -42.12
N PRO A 444 8.51 -1.41 -43.22
CA PRO A 444 8.55 -2.11 -44.50
C PRO A 444 9.42 -3.36 -44.49
N LYS A 445 10.61 -3.27 -43.86
CA LYS A 445 11.55 -4.40 -43.78
C LYS A 445 10.95 -5.57 -43.01
N THR A 446 10.34 -5.32 -41.86
CA THR A 446 9.71 -6.35 -41.03
C THR A 446 8.55 -7.01 -41.77
N CYS A 447 7.65 -6.24 -42.40
CA CYS A 447 6.54 -6.80 -43.18
C CYS A 447 7.03 -7.64 -44.36
N GLU A 448 8.02 -7.15 -45.12
CA GLU A 448 8.60 -7.92 -46.23
C GLU A 448 9.28 -9.22 -45.78
N SER A 449 9.97 -9.21 -44.65
CA SER A 449 10.59 -10.42 -44.09
C SER A 449 9.54 -11.45 -43.69
N ILE A 450 8.46 -11.02 -43.04
CA ILE A 450 7.31 -11.89 -42.72
C ILE A 450 6.74 -12.47 -44.00
N GLU A 451 6.41 -11.65 -45.01
CA GLU A 451 5.84 -12.12 -46.27
C GLU A 451 6.79 -13.07 -47.03
N LYS A 452 8.11 -12.83 -47.01
CA LYS A 452 9.10 -13.73 -47.63
C LYS A 452 9.10 -15.10 -46.95
N ILE A 453 9.12 -15.14 -45.61
CA ILE A 453 9.12 -16.40 -44.85
C ILE A 453 7.82 -17.18 -45.12
N LEU A 454 6.69 -16.49 -45.19
CA LEU A 454 5.38 -17.10 -45.47
C LEU A 454 5.22 -17.61 -46.90
N ASN A 455 5.87 -16.97 -47.87
CA ASN A 455 5.87 -17.42 -49.27
C ASN A 455 6.85 -18.59 -49.53
N HIS A 456 7.91 -18.71 -48.72
CA HIS A 456 8.91 -19.79 -48.85
C HIS A 456 8.54 -21.08 -48.12
N SER A 457 7.77 -20.98 -47.03
CA SER A 457 7.15 -22.14 -46.39
C SER A 457 5.90 -22.53 -47.19
N GLU A 458 5.69 -23.82 -47.47
CA GLU A 458 4.38 -24.25 -47.97
C GLU A 458 3.37 -23.84 -46.89
N SER A 459 2.49 -22.88 -47.21
CA SER A 459 1.54 -22.24 -46.29
C SER A 459 0.69 -23.22 -45.48
N THR A 460 0.58 -24.48 -45.95
CA THR A 460 -0.03 -25.61 -45.26
C THR A 460 0.72 -26.04 -43.99
N ILE A 461 2.04 -25.91 -43.90
CA ILE A 461 2.86 -26.42 -42.79
C ILE A 461 2.80 -25.49 -41.57
N LEU A 462 2.83 -24.16 -41.73
CA LEU A 462 2.69 -23.22 -40.59
C LEU A 462 1.26 -23.17 -40.03
N LEU A 463 0.28 -23.57 -40.84
CA LEU A 463 -1.10 -23.79 -40.43
C LEU A 463 -1.33 -25.19 -39.83
N THR A 464 -0.33 -26.08 -39.75
CA THR A 464 -0.52 -27.46 -39.25
C THR A 464 0.59 -27.99 -38.34
N ASP A 465 1.78 -27.38 -38.32
CA ASP A 465 2.93 -27.80 -37.52
C ASP A 465 3.00 -26.99 -36.21
N HIS A 466 3.11 -27.69 -35.09
CA HIS A 466 3.23 -27.09 -33.77
C HIS A 466 4.64 -26.53 -33.51
N LYS A 467 5.64 -26.88 -34.33
CA LYS A 467 6.99 -26.29 -34.27
C LYS A 467 7.02 -24.99 -35.07
N GLY A 468 6.83 -23.87 -34.37
CA GLY A 468 6.87 -22.53 -34.97
C GLY A 468 8.26 -22.20 -35.50
N ASP A 469 8.31 -21.45 -36.60
CA ASP A 469 9.54 -20.89 -37.13
C ASP A 469 10.07 -19.81 -36.15
N ILE A 470 11.28 -20.06 -35.65
CA ILE A 470 12.04 -19.21 -34.73
C ILE A 470 12.25 -17.82 -35.34
N GLU A 471 12.52 -17.75 -36.64
CA GLU A 471 12.74 -16.51 -37.39
C GLU A 471 11.43 -15.76 -37.62
N LEU A 472 10.34 -16.47 -37.97
CA LEU A 472 9.02 -15.86 -38.09
C LEU A 472 8.57 -15.23 -36.76
N THR A 473 8.70 -15.97 -35.66
CA THR A 473 8.29 -15.50 -34.33
C THR A 473 9.05 -14.22 -33.94
N TRP A 474 10.32 -14.11 -34.30
CA TRP A 474 11.11 -12.90 -34.09
C TRP A 474 10.53 -11.68 -34.83
N TYR A 475 10.27 -11.80 -36.13
CA TYR A 475 9.68 -10.70 -36.89
C TYR A 475 8.25 -10.35 -36.45
N LEU A 476 7.49 -11.33 -35.95
CA LEU A 476 6.18 -11.07 -35.36
C LEU A 476 6.26 -10.26 -34.06
N ILE A 477 7.24 -10.55 -33.19
CA ILE A 477 7.49 -9.75 -31.97
C ILE A 477 7.85 -8.32 -32.37
N LEU A 478 8.78 -8.14 -33.31
CA LEU A 478 9.13 -6.81 -33.83
C LEU A 478 7.92 -6.09 -34.42
N PHE A 479 7.07 -6.80 -35.16
CA PHE A 479 5.86 -6.24 -35.72
C PHE A 479 4.89 -5.77 -34.64
N ALA A 480 4.72 -6.54 -33.56
CA ALA A 480 3.89 -6.15 -32.41
C ALA A 480 4.36 -4.82 -31.79
N GLU A 481 5.66 -4.64 -31.59
CA GLU A 481 6.22 -3.39 -31.07
C GLU A 481 6.06 -2.22 -32.05
N LEU A 482 6.23 -2.48 -33.35
CA LEU A 482 6.12 -1.45 -34.39
C LEU A 482 4.68 -0.95 -34.55
N VAL A 483 3.66 -1.77 -34.30
CA VAL A 483 2.26 -1.31 -34.33
C VAL A 483 1.85 -0.59 -33.05
N HIS A 484 2.64 -0.64 -31.98
CA HIS A 484 2.49 0.21 -30.79
C HIS A 484 3.12 1.59 -30.99
N ALA A 485 2.70 2.29 -32.06
CA ALA A 485 3.19 3.61 -32.40
C ALA A 485 2.10 4.67 -32.27
N ARG A 486 2.46 5.93 -32.51
CA ARG A 486 1.45 7.01 -32.63
C ARG A 486 0.52 6.71 -33.81
N GLY A 487 -0.79 6.74 -33.57
CA GLY A 487 -1.77 6.20 -34.51
C GLY A 487 -1.78 6.91 -35.87
N ASP A 488 -1.63 8.23 -35.89
CA ASP A 488 -1.50 9.04 -37.11
C ASP A 488 -0.36 8.56 -38.03
N ALA A 489 0.75 8.10 -37.45
CA ALA A 489 1.90 7.58 -38.19
C ALA A 489 1.65 6.17 -38.75
N LEU A 490 0.78 5.37 -38.12
CA LEU A 490 0.43 4.01 -38.57
C LEU A 490 -0.46 4.01 -39.81
N ILE A 491 -1.26 5.06 -40.02
CA ILE A 491 -2.17 5.17 -41.18
C ILE A 491 -1.43 5.03 -42.52
N ILE A 492 -0.20 5.55 -42.59
CA ILE A 492 0.66 5.46 -43.79
C ILE A 492 0.94 3.99 -44.17
N TYR A 493 0.98 3.09 -43.17
CA TYR A 493 1.32 1.67 -43.34
C TYR A 493 0.10 0.75 -43.27
N LYS A 494 -1.13 1.29 -43.25
CA LYS A 494 -2.39 0.55 -43.13
C LYS A 494 -2.47 -0.70 -44.00
N SER A 495 -2.11 -0.59 -45.29
CA SER A 495 -2.18 -1.72 -46.23
C SER A 495 -1.20 -2.84 -45.88
N MET A 496 0.00 -2.50 -45.41
CA MET A 496 1.04 -3.47 -45.03
C MET A 496 0.64 -4.19 -43.73
N ILE A 497 0.19 -3.41 -42.75
CA ILE A 497 -0.31 -3.91 -41.46
C ILE A 497 -1.46 -4.90 -41.70
N MET A 498 -2.45 -4.52 -42.52
CA MET A 498 -3.58 -5.40 -42.86
C MET A 498 -3.14 -6.66 -43.63
N SER A 499 -2.12 -6.59 -44.48
CA SER A 499 -1.56 -7.75 -45.18
C SER A 499 -1.02 -8.79 -44.19
N VAL A 500 -0.19 -8.34 -43.24
CA VAL A 500 0.40 -9.21 -42.21
C VAL A 500 -0.68 -9.86 -41.35
N PHE A 501 -1.64 -9.10 -40.82
CA PHE A 501 -2.72 -9.68 -40.02
C PHE A 501 -3.57 -10.69 -40.80
N ARG A 502 -3.90 -10.43 -42.08
CA ARG A 502 -4.64 -11.40 -42.91
C ARG A 502 -3.92 -12.73 -43.08
N GLN A 503 -2.60 -12.73 -43.10
CA GLN A 503 -1.80 -13.93 -43.29
C GLN A 503 -1.49 -14.66 -41.97
N CYS A 504 -1.36 -13.91 -40.86
CA CYS A 504 -0.84 -14.44 -39.59
C CYS A 504 -1.90 -14.72 -38.51
N ILE A 505 -3.07 -14.09 -38.57
CA ILE A 505 -4.03 -14.12 -37.45
C ILE A 505 -4.57 -15.52 -37.11
N HIS A 506 -4.58 -16.45 -38.06
CA HIS A 506 -5.08 -17.81 -37.87
C HIS A 506 -3.96 -18.88 -37.67
N PHE A 507 -2.74 -18.48 -37.33
CA PHE A 507 -1.67 -19.44 -37.01
C PHE A 507 -2.06 -20.39 -35.86
N ILE A 508 -1.64 -21.66 -35.95
CA ILE A 508 -1.94 -22.68 -34.92
C ILE A 508 -0.92 -22.63 -33.79
N ASN A 509 0.32 -22.23 -34.06
CA ASN A 509 1.36 -22.13 -33.04
C ASN A 509 0.99 -21.11 -31.95
N LYS A 510 1.00 -21.56 -30.69
CA LYS A 510 0.64 -20.76 -29.52
C LYS A 510 1.40 -19.44 -29.41
N ASN A 511 2.73 -19.51 -29.42
CA ASN A 511 3.57 -18.33 -29.28
C ASN A 511 3.33 -17.33 -30.42
N SER A 512 3.13 -17.82 -31.64
CA SER A 512 2.90 -16.96 -32.80
C SER A 512 1.53 -16.27 -32.77
N TYR A 513 0.44 -16.98 -32.45
CA TYR A 513 -0.88 -16.33 -32.38
C TYR A 513 -1.02 -15.44 -31.14
N GLU A 514 -0.38 -15.76 -30.01
CA GLU A 514 -0.36 -14.89 -28.83
C GLU A 514 0.40 -13.58 -29.12
N THR A 515 1.53 -13.67 -29.84
CA THR A 515 2.27 -12.48 -30.29
C THR A 515 1.44 -11.62 -31.26
N ILE A 516 0.74 -12.26 -32.20
CA ILE A 516 -0.17 -11.54 -33.10
C ILE A 516 -1.34 -10.91 -32.33
N ALA A 517 -1.92 -11.62 -31.36
CA ALA A 517 -2.99 -11.09 -30.53
C ALA A 517 -2.52 -9.87 -29.72
N HIS A 518 -1.28 -9.89 -29.20
CA HIS A 518 -0.65 -8.72 -28.59
C HIS A 518 -0.47 -7.56 -29.58
N ALA A 519 -0.04 -7.84 -30.81
CA ALA A 519 0.03 -6.84 -31.88
C ALA A 519 -1.36 -6.24 -32.21
N VAL A 520 -2.43 -7.03 -32.15
CA VAL A 520 -3.80 -6.55 -32.33
C VAL A 520 -4.19 -5.56 -31.23
N GLU A 521 -3.89 -5.91 -29.97
CA GLU A 521 -4.15 -5.05 -28.81
C GLU A 521 -3.45 -3.72 -28.99
N HIS A 522 -2.14 -3.74 -29.24
CA HIS A 522 -1.33 -2.54 -29.46
C HIS A 522 -1.80 -1.67 -30.62
N LEU A 523 -2.11 -2.27 -31.78
CA LEU A 523 -2.61 -1.51 -32.92
C LEU A 523 -3.90 -0.76 -32.56
N LEU A 524 -4.85 -1.44 -31.94
CA LEU A 524 -6.14 -0.85 -31.60
C LEU A 524 -6.02 0.15 -30.46
N GLU A 525 -5.12 -0.07 -29.49
CA GLU A 525 -4.81 0.92 -28.47
C GLU A 525 -4.27 2.21 -29.10
N SER A 526 -3.26 2.08 -29.95
CA SER A 526 -2.64 3.19 -30.69
C SER A 526 -3.63 4.02 -31.49
N LEU A 527 -4.62 3.38 -32.12
CA LEU A 527 -5.63 4.03 -32.96
C LEU A 527 -6.82 4.60 -32.20
N THR A 528 -7.16 4.05 -31.02
CA THR A 528 -8.44 4.36 -30.35
C THR A 528 -8.29 5.09 -29.01
N HIS A 529 -7.08 5.16 -28.45
CA HIS A 529 -6.82 5.78 -27.15
C HIS A 529 -6.32 7.22 -27.25
N VAL A 530 -6.58 7.98 -26.18
CA VAL A 530 -6.00 9.31 -25.94
C VAL A 530 -4.79 9.16 -25.02
N TYR A 531 -3.60 9.56 -25.48
CA TYR A 531 -2.34 9.43 -24.72
C TYR A 531 -1.39 10.62 -25.00
N PRO A 532 -0.43 10.93 -24.09
CA PRO A 532 0.51 12.02 -24.31
C PRO A 532 1.52 11.68 -25.41
N ILE A 533 1.94 12.67 -26.20
CA ILE A 533 2.92 12.50 -27.30
C ILE A 533 4.23 13.23 -27.06
N ASP A 534 4.25 14.24 -26.19
CA ASP A 534 5.45 15.04 -25.91
C ASP A 534 5.86 14.87 -24.45
N TYR A 535 7.06 14.30 -24.25
CA TYR A 535 7.66 14.03 -22.95
C TYR A 535 8.98 14.79 -22.76
N ARG A 536 9.26 15.77 -23.62
CA ARG A 536 10.50 16.55 -23.58
C ARG A 536 10.53 17.45 -22.35
N LEU A 537 11.74 17.75 -21.89
CA LEU A 537 11.97 18.71 -20.80
C LEU A 537 11.60 20.15 -21.18
N THR A 538 11.54 20.46 -22.48
CA THR A 538 11.38 21.80 -23.03
C THR A 538 10.40 21.82 -24.19
N VAL A 539 9.69 22.94 -24.35
CA VAL A 539 8.77 23.16 -25.47
C VAL A 539 9.53 23.61 -26.72
N GLU A 540 10.68 24.27 -26.50
CA GLU A 540 11.59 24.73 -27.54
C GLU A 540 12.02 23.57 -28.46
N ASN A 541 12.22 23.89 -29.74
CA ASN A 541 12.68 22.89 -30.69
C ASN A 541 14.16 22.58 -30.43
N ILE A 542 14.47 21.31 -30.23
CA ILE A 542 15.81 20.80 -29.89
C ILE A 542 16.84 21.09 -31.00
N ASP A 543 16.39 21.16 -32.25
CA ASP A 543 17.26 21.42 -33.42
C ASP A 543 17.36 22.93 -33.78
N GLU A 544 16.83 23.84 -32.95
CA GLU A 544 16.99 25.29 -33.14
C GLU A 544 18.44 25.76 -32.90
N PRO A 545 18.88 26.87 -33.54
CA PRO A 545 20.21 27.41 -33.31
C PRO A 545 20.44 27.77 -31.83
N PHE A 546 21.63 27.44 -31.31
CA PHE A 546 21.99 27.69 -29.90
C PHE A 546 22.04 29.18 -29.49
N VAL A 547 21.73 30.12 -30.38
CA VAL A 547 21.65 31.56 -30.08
C VAL A 547 20.44 31.84 -29.18
N ASP A 548 19.30 31.23 -29.49
CA ASP A 548 18.03 31.55 -28.82
C ASP A 548 17.76 30.62 -27.63
N PHE A 549 18.19 29.37 -27.71
CA PHE A 549 17.98 28.34 -26.70
C PHE A 549 19.27 27.60 -26.36
N LEU A 550 19.49 27.29 -25.07
CA LEU A 550 20.64 26.51 -24.60
C LEU A 550 20.14 25.27 -23.83
N PRO A 551 20.24 24.06 -24.40
CA PRO A 551 19.64 22.86 -23.83
C PRO A 551 20.10 22.51 -22.40
N ILE A 552 21.38 22.73 -22.08
CA ILE A 552 21.93 22.42 -20.74
C ILE A 552 21.28 23.20 -19.60
N ARG A 553 20.63 24.35 -19.90
CA ARG A 553 19.90 25.13 -18.90
C ARG A 553 18.58 24.49 -18.52
N ALA A 554 18.01 23.63 -19.38
CA ALA A 554 16.76 22.94 -19.12
C ALA A 554 16.90 21.74 -18.17
N TRP A 555 18.12 21.26 -17.95
CA TRP A 555 18.38 20.06 -17.17
C TRP A 555 17.85 20.20 -15.73
N GLY A 556 17.06 19.21 -15.31
CA GLY A 556 16.49 19.13 -13.97
C GLY A 556 15.54 20.26 -13.56
N GLN A 557 15.06 21.10 -14.49
CA GLN A 557 14.15 22.21 -14.16
C GLN A 557 12.76 21.71 -13.73
N TYR A 558 12.09 22.52 -12.89
CA TYR A 558 10.69 22.29 -12.51
C TYR A 558 9.78 23.07 -13.45
N VAL A 559 8.74 22.41 -13.93
CA VAL A 559 7.66 23.08 -14.66
C VAL A 559 6.50 23.33 -13.70
N ASP A 560 6.02 24.56 -13.66
CA ASP A 560 4.77 24.88 -12.95
C ASP A 560 3.62 24.13 -13.61
N PHE A 561 2.81 23.42 -12.82
CA PHE A 561 1.66 22.67 -13.31
C PHE A 561 0.74 23.51 -14.19
N ASN A 562 0.55 24.80 -13.87
CA ASN A 562 -0.32 25.70 -14.65
C ASN A 562 0.29 26.14 -15.99
N LYS A 563 1.60 25.97 -16.18
CA LYS A 563 2.32 26.32 -17.41
C LYS A 563 2.60 25.10 -18.31
N LEU A 564 2.25 23.91 -17.85
CA LEU A 564 2.48 22.67 -18.57
C LEU A 564 1.59 22.61 -19.83
N GLN A 565 2.22 22.53 -21.00
CA GLN A 565 1.55 22.41 -22.29
C GLN A 565 1.71 20.98 -22.82
N VAL A 566 0.96 20.04 -22.24
CA VAL A 566 1.02 18.63 -22.68
C VAL A 566 0.30 18.48 -24.01
N GLN A 567 0.98 17.92 -25.00
CA GLN A 567 0.38 17.53 -26.26
C GLN A 567 -0.16 16.10 -26.15
N PHE A 568 -1.37 15.89 -26.64
CA PHE A 568 -2.04 14.59 -26.63
C PHE A 568 -2.33 14.12 -28.05
N HIS A 569 -2.18 12.82 -28.26
CA HIS A 569 -2.80 12.11 -29.34
C HIS A 569 -4.30 12.05 -29.10
N ILE A 570 -5.09 12.43 -30.10
CA ILE A 570 -6.54 12.29 -30.09
C ILE A 570 -6.91 11.55 -31.39
N PRO A 571 -7.56 10.38 -31.31
CA PRO A 571 -7.97 9.62 -32.48
C PRO A 571 -8.76 10.47 -33.48
N ASN A 572 -8.30 10.49 -34.73
CA ASN A 572 -8.95 11.16 -35.85
C ASN A 572 -9.90 10.21 -36.60
N GLU A 573 -10.66 10.73 -37.57
CA GLU A 573 -11.64 9.93 -38.33
C GLU A 573 -10.99 8.78 -39.11
N ASP A 574 -9.82 9.00 -39.73
CA ASP A 574 -9.11 7.96 -40.50
C ASP A 574 -8.63 6.80 -39.60
N GLU A 575 -8.21 7.11 -38.37
CA GLU A 575 -7.78 6.13 -37.37
C GLU A 575 -8.94 5.29 -36.85
N ILE A 576 -10.06 5.94 -36.55
CA ILE A 576 -11.28 5.27 -36.11
C ILE A 576 -11.84 4.39 -37.23
N ASP A 577 -11.83 4.88 -38.47
CA ASP A 577 -12.25 4.09 -39.64
C ASP A 577 -11.33 2.88 -39.86
N PHE A 578 -10.02 3.04 -39.65
CA PHE A 578 -9.08 1.91 -39.69
C PHE A 578 -9.38 0.88 -38.58
N ALA A 579 -9.59 1.33 -37.35
CA ALA A 579 -9.96 0.43 -36.24
C ALA A 579 -11.29 -0.30 -36.53
N CYS A 580 -12.30 0.40 -37.04
CA CYS A 580 -13.58 -0.20 -37.44
C CYS A 580 -13.42 -1.22 -38.57
N GLU A 581 -12.64 -0.92 -39.60
CA GLU A 581 -12.32 -1.87 -40.68
C GLU A 581 -11.64 -3.13 -40.14
N PHE A 582 -10.69 -2.96 -39.21
CA PHE A 582 -9.99 -4.06 -38.56
C PHE A 582 -10.96 -4.97 -37.79
N VAL A 583 -11.78 -4.38 -36.92
CA VAL A 583 -12.81 -5.10 -36.14
C VAL A 583 -13.78 -5.84 -37.07
N ASN A 584 -14.25 -5.18 -38.13
CA ASN A 584 -15.14 -5.77 -39.12
C ASN A 584 -14.51 -6.98 -39.84
N THR A 585 -13.22 -6.89 -40.15
CA THR A 585 -12.48 -7.91 -40.90
C THR A 585 -12.16 -9.15 -40.05
N PHE A 586 -11.81 -8.97 -38.78
CA PHE A 586 -11.24 -10.04 -37.95
C PHE A 586 -12.14 -10.50 -36.79
N MET A 587 -12.93 -9.61 -36.18
CA MET A 587 -13.74 -9.98 -35.01
C MET A 587 -15.02 -10.74 -35.38
N TYR A 588 -15.80 -10.21 -36.34
CA TYR A 588 -17.11 -10.79 -36.70
C TYR A 588 -17.01 -12.21 -37.29
N PRO A 589 -16.02 -12.56 -38.13
CA PRO A 589 -15.85 -13.93 -38.60
C PRO A 589 -15.63 -14.91 -37.45
N GLU A 590 -14.76 -14.56 -36.49
CA GLU A 590 -14.47 -15.40 -35.32
C GLU A 590 -15.69 -15.54 -34.40
N LEU A 591 -16.47 -14.46 -34.20
CA LEU A 591 -17.74 -14.53 -33.47
C LEU A 591 -18.75 -15.43 -34.15
N THR A 592 -18.84 -15.38 -35.48
CA THR A 592 -19.75 -16.23 -36.27
C THR A 592 -19.31 -17.69 -36.18
N LEU A 593 -18.01 -17.97 -36.30
CA LEU A 593 -17.42 -19.30 -36.14
C LEU A 593 -17.75 -19.91 -34.78
N LEU A 594 -17.56 -19.15 -33.70
CA LEU A 594 -17.85 -19.62 -32.34
C LEU A 594 -19.35 -19.82 -32.11
N ASN A 595 -20.22 -18.96 -32.63
CA ASN A 595 -21.67 -19.09 -32.48
C ASN A 595 -22.24 -20.31 -33.23
N GLU A 596 -21.74 -20.61 -34.44
CA GLU A 596 -22.28 -21.69 -35.27
C GLU A 596 -21.62 -23.05 -35.01
N ASN A 597 -20.31 -23.06 -34.72
CA ASN A 597 -19.49 -24.27 -34.68
C ASN A 597 -18.62 -24.40 -33.42
N GLY A 598 -18.78 -23.52 -32.42
CA GLY A 598 -17.90 -23.44 -31.25
C GLY A 598 -17.66 -24.77 -30.51
N LEU A 599 -18.69 -25.63 -30.41
CA LEU A 599 -18.60 -26.95 -29.77
C LEU A 599 -18.00 -28.04 -30.68
N LYS A 600 -17.95 -27.83 -32.00
CA LYS A 600 -17.46 -28.80 -33.00
C LYS A 600 -15.99 -28.59 -33.39
N ILE A 601 -15.46 -27.39 -33.19
CA ILE A 601 -14.05 -27.05 -33.44
C ILE A 601 -13.13 -27.59 -32.33
N SER A 602 -11.83 -27.71 -32.64
CA SER A 602 -10.83 -28.17 -31.66
C SER A 602 -10.65 -27.18 -30.50
N ASN A 603 -10.18 -27.65 -29.34
CA ASN A 603 -9.94 -26.78 -28.18
C ASN A 603 -8.89 -25.70 -28.47
N ASP A 604 -7.84 -26.03 -29.23
CA ASP A 604 -6.78 -25.08 -29.60
C ASP A 604 -7.29 -24.00 -30.56
N GLU A 605 -8.13 -24.38 -31.51
CA GLU A 605 -8.81 -23.45 -32.42
C GLU A 605 -9.79 -22.53 -31.68
N ARG A 606 -10.53 -23.08 -30.71
CA ARG A 606 -11.41 -22.29 -29.84
C ARG A 606 -10.61 -21.30 -28.99
N LEU A 607 -9.50 -21.73 -28.39
CA LEU A 607 -8.63 -20.87 -27.58
C LEU A 607 -8.08 -19.73 -28.43
N ARG A 608 -7.54 -20.02 -29.62
CA ARG A 608 -7.06 -19.01 -30.57
C ARG A 608 -8.14 -17.97 -30.90
N SER A 609 -9.33 -18.44 -31.28
CA SER A 609 -10.45 -17.58 -31.65
C SER A 609 -10.86 -16.66 -30.48
N LEU A 610 -10.90 -17.20 -29.26
CA LEU A 610 -11.18 -16.44 -28.05
C LEU A 610 -10.08 -15.43 -27.71
N THR A 611 -8.81 -15.80 -27.87
CA THR A 611 -7.67 -14.89 -27.66
C THR A 611 -7.72 -13.71 -28.63
N ILE A 612 -8.03 -13.95 -29.91
CA ILE A 612 -8.20 -12.87 -30.91
C ILE A 612 -9.35 -11.94 -30.51
N ILE A 613 -10.52 -12.49 -30.20
CA ILE A 613 -11.69 -11.70 -29.78
C ILE A 613 -11.37 -10.89 -28.52
N GLN A 614 -10.67 -11.49 -27.56
CA GLN A 614 -10.25 -10.84 -26.34
C GLN A 614 -9.32 -9.67 -26.64
N SER A 615 -8.25 -9.88 -27.41
CA SER A 615 -7.29 -8.81 -27.75
C SER A 615 -7.91 -7.69 -28.57
N ILE A 616 -8.80 -8.01 -29.53
CA ILE A 616 -9.55 -6.97 -30.25
C ILE A 616 -10.37 -6.13 -29.28
N ALA A 617 -11.11 -6.79 -28.38
CA ALA A 617 -12.01 -6.10 -27.48
C ALA A 617 -11.27 -5.29 -26.40
N ILE A 618 -10.11 -5.78 -25.92
CA ILE A 618 -9.21 -5.02 -25.04
C ILE A 618 -8.63 -3.82 -25.79
N GLY A 619 -8.19 -3.97 -27.04
CA GLY A 619 -7.58 -2.86 -27.76
C GLY A 619 -8.56 -1.74 -28.14
N CYS A 620 -9.83 -2.05 -28.41
CA CYS A 620 -10.82 -1.07 -28.88
C CYS A 620 -11.87 -0.64 -27.85
N PHE A 621 -11.75 -1.01 -26.57
CA PHE A 621 -12.83 -0.76 -25.60
C PHE A 621 -13.23 0.71 -25.41
N ARG A 622 -12.31 1.65 -25.66
CA ARG A 622 -12.59 3.09 -25.61
C ARG A 622 -13.66 3.53 -26.62
N MET A 623 -13.84 2.76 -27.69
CA MET A 623 -14.88 2.96 -28.69
C MET A 623 -16.22 2.36 -28.29
N ILE A 624 -16.24 1.41 -27.36
CA ILE A 624 -17.45 0.67 -27.00
C ILE A 624 -18.27 1.52 -26.02
N PRO A 625 -19.47 1.98 -26.40
CA PRO A 625 -20.34 2.69 -25.47
C PRO A 625 -20.71 1.78 -24.29
N ARG A 626 -21.04 2.38 -23.15
CA ARG A 626 -21.57 1.61 -22.02
C ARG A 626 -22.74 0.76 -22.49
N ILE A 627 -22.73 -0.52 -22.13
CA ILE A 627 -23.83 -1.43 -22.42
C ILE A 627 -25.05 -0.90 -21.66
N GLU A 628 -26.03 -0.33 -22.38
CA GLU A 628 -27.33 0.05 -21.82
C GLU A 628 -28.04 -1.22 -21.37
N SER A 629 -27.91 -1.58 -20.10
CA SER A 629 -28.61 -2.74 -19.54
C SER A 629 -29.88 -2.27 -18.83
N GLU A 630 -30.97 -3.04 -18.98
CA GLU A 630 -32.15 -2.85 -18.13
C GLU A 630 -31.68 -2.90 -16.67
N GLN A 631 -31.96 -1.83 -15.90
CA GLN A 631 -31.62 -1.81 -14.49
C GLN A 631 -32.24 -3.05 -13.84
N ILE A 632 -31.46 -3.81 -13.06
CA ILE A 632 -32.01 -4.87 -12.22
C ILE A 632 -32.91 -4.17 -11.18
N GLN A 633 -34.20 -4.06 -11.51
CA GLN A 633 -35.18 -3.41 -10.65
C GLN A 633 -35.34 -4.23 -9.37
N ASN A 634 -35.53 -3.54 -8.24
CA ASN A 634 -35.96 -4.11 -6.95
C ASN A 634 -34.93 -4.87 -6.09
N LEU A 635 -33.61 -4.69 -6.27
CA LEU A 635 -32.64 -5.25 -5.31
C LEU A 635 -32.83 -4.66 -3.89
N ILE A 636 -32.99 -3.34 -3.79
CA ILE A 636 -33.29 -2.64 -2.52
C ILE A 636 -34.24 -1.48 -2.81
N PRO A 637 -35.32 -1.29 -2.02
CA PRO A 637 -36.13 -0.09 -2.11
C PRO A 637 -35.31 1.12 -1.67
N SER A 638 -35.07 2.07 -2.59
CA SER A 638 -34.43 3.33 -2.27
C SER A 638 -35.33 4.51 -2.59
N VAL A 639 -35.43 5.41 -1.62
CA VAL A 639 -36.19 6.67 -1.71
C VAL A 639 -35.34 7.76 -2.36
N VAL A 640 -34.01 7.56 -2.44
CA VAL A 640 -33.07 8.46 -3.12
C VAL A 640 -32.58 7.77 -4.40
N PRO A 641 -32.57 8.44 -5.57
CA PRO A 641 -32.02 7.85 -6.77
C PRO A 641 -30.57 7.45 -6.54
N TYR A 642 -30.25 6.19 -6.86
CA TYR A 642 -28.88 5.72 -6.85
C TYR A 642 -28.20 6.14 -8.14
N GLU A 643 -27.37 7.18 -8.04
CA GLU A 643 -26.36 7.44 -9.04
C GLU A 643 -25.13 6.60 -8.68
N SER A 644 -24.67 5.73 -9.59
CA SER A 644 -23.40 5.04 -9.40
C SER A 644 -22.32 6.08 -9.08
N LYS A 645 -21.38 5.79 -8.17
CA LYS A 645 -20.23 6.68 -7.89
C LYS A 645 -19.43 7.04 -9.15
N TYR A 646 -19.64 6.29 -10.23
CA TYR A 646 -19.03 6.42 -11.56
C TYR A 646 -20.05 6.81 -12.66
N GLN A 647 -21.26 7.25 -12.30
CA GLN A 647 -22.14 8.01 -13.20
C GLN A 647 -21.62 9.42 -13.45
N ILE A 648 -20.74 9.91 -12.58
CA ILE A 648 -19.82 10.97 -12.95
C ILE A 648 -18.98 10.34 -14.06
N GLN A 649 -19.17 10.79 -15.31
CA GLN A 649 -18.03 10.90 -16.23
C GLN A 649 -16.96 11.51 -15.34
N LEU A 650 -16.01 10.71 -14.86
CA LEU A 650 -14.76 11.31 -14.52
C LEU A 650 -14.39 11.96 -15.84
N PRO A 651 -14.30 13.30 -15.90
CA PRO A 651 -13.55 13.90 -16.97
C PRO A 651 -12.24 13.11 -16.98
N ILE A 652 -11.58 13.03 -18.13
CA ILE A 652 -10.24 12.47 -18.30
C ILE A 652 -9.23 13.01 -17.23
N TYR A 653 -9.65 13.94 -16.38
CA TYR A 653 -9.04 14.40 -15.14
C TYR A 653 -9.87 14.06 -13.88
N SER A 654 -9.69 12.87 -13.29
CA SER A 654 -9.99 12.68 -11.86
C SER A 654 -8.74 12.99 -11.04
N LYS A 655 -8.80 14.09 -10.29
CA LYS A 655 -7.71 14.69 -9.52
C LYS A 655 -7.31 13.92 -8.26
N GLU A 656 -7.83 12.72 -8.04
CA GLU A 656 -7.57 11.93 -6.84
C GLU A 656 -7.43 10.43 -7.17
N LEU A 657 -6.32 10.06 -7.82
CA LEU A 657 -5.79 8.70 -7.70
C LEU A 657 -4.80 8.69 -6.53
N SER A 658 -5.22 7.99 -5.48
CA SER A 658 -4.55 7.86 -4.19
C SER A 658 -3.06 7.53 -4.30
N LYS A 659 -2.26 8.27 -3.51
CA LYS A 659 -0.86 8.17 -3.04
C LYS A 659 -0.09 6.83 -3.03
N LYS A 660 -0.40 5.79 -3.81
CA LYS A 660 0.44 4.60 -3.98
C LYS A 660 0.57 4.24 -5.45
N LYS A 661 1.85 4.05 -5.86
CA LYS A 661 2.41 3.59 -7.14
C LYS A 661 3.03 4.72 -7.98
N ARG A 662 4.37 4.72 -8.01
CA ARG A 662 5.26 5.57 -8.81
C ARG A 662 5.75 4.74 -10.00
N SER A 663 5.19 5.00 -11.18
CA SER A 663 5.83 4.82 -12.50
C SER A 663 4.76 5.14 -13.55
N TYR A 664 4.91 6.28 -14.22
CA TYR A 664 3.96 6.79 -15.21
C TYR A 664 4.42 6.37 -16.61
N SER A 665 3.89 5.26 -17.09
CA SER A 665 3.68 4.97 -18.53
C SER A 665 2.72 3.79 -18.67
N LEU A 666 2.88 2.74 -17.86
CA LEU A 666 2.00 1.54 -17.80
C LEU A 666 0.72 1.73 -16.95
N LEU A 667 0.55 2.90 -16.33
CA LEU A 667 -0.68 3.23 -15.60
C LEU A 667 -1.87 3.34 -16.56
N SER A 668 -1.65 3.72 -17.83
CA SER A 668 -2.72 3.70 -18.85
C SER A 668 -3.22 2.29 -19.09
N ASP A 669 -2.32 1.30 -19.20
CA ASP A 669 -2.68 -0.05 -19.63
C ASP A 669 -3.38 -0.82 -18.50
N TYR A 670 -2.97 -0.59 -17.24
CA TYR A 670 -3.69 -1.10 -16.08
C TYR A 670 -5.05 -0.42 -15.85
N LEU A 671 -5.17 0.89 -16.15
CA LEU A 671 -6.44 1.62 -16.07
C LEU A 671 -7.37 1.27 -17.24
N SER A 672 -6.81 1.00 -18.43
CA SER A 672 -7.53 0.71 -19.67
C SER A 672 -8.18 -0.67 -19.62
N VAL A 673 -7.41 -1.69 -19.20
CA VAL A 673 -7.91 -3.04 -18.94
C VAL A 673 -8.93 -3.05 -17.80
N SER A 674 -8.76 -2.19 -16.77
CA SER A 674 -9.75 -2.05 -15.69
C SER A 674 -11.09 -1.55 -16.22
N GLU A 675 -11.09 -0.47 -17.01
CA GLU A 675 -12.31 0.16 -17.56
C GLU A 675 -13.00 -0.70 -18.64
N PHE A 676 -12.25 -1.43 -19.48
CA PHE A 676 -12.85 -2.42 -20.39
C PHE A 676 -13.55 -3.55 -19.62
N LYS A 677 -12.84 -4.13 -18.64
CA LYS A 677 -13.42 -5.14 -17.76
C LYS A 677 -14.68 -4.58 -17.08
N GLU A 678 -14.73 -3.31 -16.69
CA GLU A 678 -15.94 -2.67 -16.14
C GLU A 678 -17.17 -2.71 -17.07
N ASN A 679 -17.02 -2.48 -18.37
CA ASN A 679 -18.15 -2.56 -19.32
C ASN A 679 -18.63 -4.01 -19.52
N LEU A 680 -17.72 -5.00 -19.61
CA LEU A 680 -18.09 -6.41 -19.67
C LEU A 680 -18.74 -6.91 -18.36
N ARG A 681 -18.30 -6.37 -17.22
CA ARG A 681 -18.85 -6.67 -15.89
C ARG A 681 -20.34 -6.27 -15.76
N MET A 682 -20.83 -5.30 -16.55
CA MET A 682 -22.26 -4.90 -16.57
C MET A 682 -23.17 -6.03 -17.07
N ARG A 683 -22.76 -6.73 -18.13
CA ARG A 683 -23.51 -7.86 -18.70
C ARG A 683 -23.42 -9.09 -17.81
N LEU A 684 -22.23 -9.31 -17.25
CA LEU A 684 -21.99 -10.29 -16.18
C LEU A 684 -22.92 -10.08 -14.99
N LEU A 685 -23.37 -8.87 -14.65
CA LEU A 685 -24.32 -8.64 -13.55
C LEU A 685 -25.72 -9.25 -13.82
N ILE A 686 -26.21 -9.12 -15.05
CA ILE A 686 -27.49 -9.73 -15.47
C ILE A 686 -27.34 -11.25 -15.56
N ASP A 687 -26.16 -11.71 -15.97
CA ASP A 687 -25.82 -13.12 -16.07
C ASP A 687 -25.09 -13.63 -14.81
N ILE A 688 -25.06 -12.93 -13.66
CA ILE A 688 -24.33 -13.38 -12.45
C ILE A 688 -24.93 -14.70 -11.99
N GLY A 689 -26.26 -14.83 -12.11
CA GLY A 689 -26.98 -16.08 -11.90
C GLY A 689 -26.47 -17.18 -12.82
N LYS A 690 -26.39 -16.92 -14.14
CA LYS A 690 -25.87 -17.88 -15.13
C LYS A 690 -24.38 -18.18 -14.97
N LEU A 691 -23.57 -17.23 -14.52
CA LEU A 691 -22.14 -17.42 -14.26
C LEU A 691 -21.94 -18.24 -12.98
N LEU A 692 -22.75 -17.97 -11.95
CA LEU A 692 -22.88 -18.85 -10.79
C LEU A 692 -23.31 -20.23 -11.24
N ASP A 693 -24.36 -20.36 -12.06
CA ASP A 693 -24.83 -21.63 -12.61
C ASP A 693 -23.79 -22.30 -13.52
N LEU A 694 -22.91 -21.58 -14.22
CA LEU A 694 -21.80 -22.18 -14.97
C LEU A 694 -20.63 -22.58 -14.08
N LEU A 695 -20.42 -21.87 -12.98
CA LEU A 695 -19.41 -22.20 -11.95
C LEU A 695 -19.89 -23.30 -11.01
N ILE A 696 -21.21 -23.53 -10.96
CA ILE A 696 -21.90 -24.39 -10.00
C ILE A 696 -22.63 -25.55 -10.67
N GLU A 697 -23.20 -25.50 -11.88
CA GLU A 697 -23.96 -26.59 -12.50
C GLU A 697 -23.10 -27.45 -13.45
N ASN A 698 -23.14 -28.77 -13.24
CA ASN A 698 -22.60 -29.79 -14.13
C ASN A 698 -23.64 -30.33 -15.13
N ASN A 699 -24.81 -29.69 -15.30
CA ASN A 699 -25.94 -30.30 -16.02
C ASN A 699 -26.54 -29.36 -17.07
N SER A 700 -25.83 -29.22 -18.19
CA SER A 700 -26.49 -29.16 -19.50
C SER A 700 -25.70 -30.04 -20.46
N ASP A 701 -26.40 -30.71 -21.38
CA ASP A 701 -25.84 -31.77 -22.26
C ASP A 701 -24.67 -31.31 -23.17
N ASP A 702 -24.29 -30.02 -23.14
CA ASP A 702 -23.13 -29.44 -23.84
C ASP A 702 -21.82 -29.44 -23.01
N VAL A 703 -21.84 -29.85 -21.74
CA VAL A 703 -20.80 -29.49 -20.73
C VAL A 703 -19.89 -30.66 -20.32
N ALA A 704 -19.90 -31.82 -20.99
CA ALA A 704 -18.98 -32.92 -20.59
C ALA A 704 -17.48 -32.52 -20.66
N SER A 705 -17.11 -31.60 -21.57
CA SER A 705 -15.73 -31.06 -21.67
C SER A 705 -15.45 -29.91 -20.69
N MET A 706 -16.40 -29.00 -20.49
CA MET A 706 -16.30 -27.86 -19.54
C MET A 706 -16.33 -28.31 -18.07
N THR A 707 -17.13 -29.34 -17.74
CA THR A 707 -17.16 -30.00 -16.42
C THR A 707 -15.79 -30.55 -16.04
N THR A 708 -15.01 -31.00 -17.02
CA THR A 708 -13.65 -31.51 -16.82
C THR A 708 -12.64 -30.36 -16.65
N ALA A 709 -12.86 -29.21 -17.30
CA ALA A 709 -12.03 -28.01 -17.16
C ALA A 709 -12.26 -27.25 -15.85
N LEU A 710 -13.50 -27.19 -15.34
CA LEU A 710 -13.85 -26.59 -14.03
C LEU A 710 -13.39 -27.42 -12.82
N LYS A 711 -12.97 -28.68 -13.05
CA LYS A 711 -12.25 -29.49 -12.05
C LYS A 711 -10.84 -28.97 -11.79
N ASN A 712 -10.23 -28.23 -12.72
CA ASN A 712 -8.91 -27.63 -12.57
C ASN A 712 -8.97 -26.43 -11.60
N SER A 713 -8.16 -26.46 -10.54
CA SER A 713 -8.13 -25.41 -9.51
C SER A 713 -7.81 -24.04 -10.07
N GLN A 714 -6.97 -23.95 -11.11
CA GLN A 714 -6.51 -22.68 -11.66
C GLN A 714 -7.65 -21.87 -12.32
N VAL A 715 -8.52 -22.53 -13.09
CA VAL A 715 -9.66 -21.88 -13.76
C VAL A 715 -10.63 -21.29 -12.71
N ARG A 716 -10.86 -22.03 -11.62
CA ARG A 716 -11.69 -21.55 -10.50
C ARG A 716 -11.09 -20.32 -9.82
N CYS A 717 -9.79 -20.32 -9.52
CA CYS A 717 -9.13 -19.17 -8.90
C CYS A 717 -9.25 -17.90 -9.76
N THR A 718 -9.01 -18.00 -11.07
CA THR A 718 -9.12 -16.85 -11.98
C THR A 718 -10.58 -16.36 -12.08
N ALA A 719 -11.54 -17.28 -12.21
CA ALA A 719 -12.96 -16.92 -12.28
C ALA A 719 -13.46 -16.27 -10.98
N GLN A 720 -13.06 -16.79 -9.82
CA GLN A 720 -13.39 -16.20 -8.51
C GLN A 720 -12.80 -14.79 -8.37
N THR A 721 -11.56 -14.58 -8.82
CA THR A 721 -10.92 -13.26 -8.80
C THR A 721 -11.73 -12.24 -9.60
N GLU A 722 -12.16 -12.58 -10.83
CA GLU A 722 -13.00 -11.69 -11.62
C GLU A 722 -14.41 -11.52 -11.03
N LEU A 723 -14.99 -12.56 -10.45
CA LEU A 723 -16.27 -12.46 -9.73
C LEU A 723 -16.17 -11.49 -8.54
N PHE A 724 -15.10 -11.55 -7.75
CA PHE A 724 -14.88 -10.62 -6.63
C PHE A 724 -14.72 -9.18 -7.13
N ASN A 725 -14.06 -8.99 -8.27
CA ASN A 725 -13.97 -7.67 -8.90
C ASN A 725 -15.35 -7.14 -9.32
N VAL A 726 -16.20 -7.99 -9.91
CA VAL A 726 -17.61 -7.64 -10.23
C VAL A 726 -18.36 -7.25 -8.96
N LEU A 727 -18.28 -8.07 -7.90
CA LEU A 727 -19.00 -7.86 -6.64
C LEU A 727 -18.57 -6.60 -5.89
N LYS A 728 -17.29 -6.22 -5.99
CA LYS A 728 -16.76 -4.97 -5.42
C LYS A 728 -17.27 -3.75 -6.19
N TYR A 729 -17.40 -3.86 -7.51
CA TYR A 729 -17.81 -2.78 -8.38
C TYR A 729 -19.31 -2.47 -8.25
N TYR A 730 -20.16 -3.49 -8.28
CA TYR A 730 -21.60 -3.31 -8.22
C TYR A 730 -22.14 -3.41 -6.81
N ARG A 731 -22.65 -2.28 -6.31
CA ARG A 731 -23.25 -2.22 -4.98
C ARG A 731 -24.46 -3.16 -4.91
N PHE A 732 -24.54 -3.94 -3.83
CA PHE A 732 -25.63 -4.89 -3.55
C PHE A 732 -25.74 -6.11 -4.48
N SER A 733 -24.86 -6.25 -5.48
CA SER A 733 -24.78 -7.42 -6.37
C SER A 733 -24.62 -8.74 -5.63
N PHE A 734 -23.96 -8.71 -4.47
CA PHE A 734 -23.81 -9.85 -3.57
C PHE A 734 -25.14 -10.47 -3.10
N GLN A 735 -26.26 -9.74 -3.14
CA GLN A 735 -27.56 -10.28 -2.73
C GLN A 735 -28.05 -11.37 -3.70
N VAL A 736 -27.82 -11.16 -5.01
CA VAL A 736 -28.12 -12.16 -6.05
C VAL A 736 -27.33 -13.44 -5.80
N ILE A 737 -26.07 -13.31 -5.38
CA ILE A 737 -25.17 -14.43 -5.14
C ILE A 737 -25.57 -15.22 -3.88
N VAL A 738 -25.91 -14.52 -2.79
CA VAL A 738 -26.24 -15.21 -1.54
C VAL A 738 -27.50 -16.05 -1.65
N ASP A 739 -28.54 -15.56 -2.32
CA ASP A 739 -29.77 -16.34 -2.48
C ASP A 739 -29.51 -17.66 -3.20
N ARG A 740 -28.65 -17.65 -4.23
CA ARG A 740 -28.24 -18.87 -4.95
C ARG A 740 -27.33 -19.79 -4.12
N ILE A 741 -26.34 -19.25 -3.40
CA ILE A 741 -25.49 -20.04 -2.50
C ILE A 741 -26.33 -20.76 -1.43
N VAL A 742 -27.30 -20.06 -0.84
CA VAL A 742 -28.18 -20.61 0.19
C VAL A 742 -29.07 -21.72 -0.37
N GLU A 743 -29.61 -21.57 -1.58
CA GLU A 743 -30.37 -22.61 -2.26
C GLU A 743 -29.56 -23.91 -2.40
N LEU A 744 -28.32 -23.81 -2.89
CA LEU A 744 -27.43 -24.96 -3.10
C LEU A 744 -26.98 -25.64 -1.81
N PHE A 745 -26.85 -24.87 -0.72
CA PHE A 745 -26.53 -25.44 0.58
C PHE A 745 -27.71 -26.21 1.20
N ASN A 746 -28.94 -25.93 0.77
CA ASN A 746 -30.15 -26.59 1.28
C ASN A 746 -30.54 -27.85 0.49
N THR A 747 -30.08 -28.06 -0.75
CA THR A 747 -30.42 -29.20 -1.63
C THR A 747 -29.47 -30.41 -1.50
N GLN A 748 -28.99 -30.70 -0.27
CA GLN A 748 -27.82 -31.56 0.03
C GLN A 748 -27.80 -33.00 -0.55
N ASP A 749 -28.95 -33.56 -0.95
CA ASP A 749 -29.03 -34.97 -1.37
C ASP A 749 -28.67 -35.21 -2.86
N GLU A 750 -28.50 -34.17 -3.69
CA GLU A 750 -28.26 -34.30 -5.15
C GLU A 750 -27.05 -33.50 -5.72
N VAL A 751 -26.29 -32.76 -4.89
CA VAL A 751 -25.30 -31.75 -5.34
C VAL A 751 -23.85 -32.27 -5.32
N ASP A 752 -23.03 -31.94 -6.32
CA ASP A 752 -21.61 -32.34 -6.42
C ASP A 752 -20.75 -31.60 -5.38
N HIS A 753 -19.88 -32.33 -4.69
CA HIS A 753 -19.00 -31.81 -3.64
C HIS A 753 -18.06 -30.69 -4.10
N ASP A 754 -17.68 -30.69 -5.38
CA ASP A 754 -16.81 -29.64 -5.93
C ASP A 754 -17.56 -28.30 -6.07
N GLN A 755 -18.88 -28.33 -6.26
CA GLN A 755 -19.77 -27.15 -6.32
C GLN A 755 -19.88 -26.50 -4.93
N ILE A 756 -20.04 -27.34 -3.90
CA ILE A 756 -20.02 -26.91 -2.50
C ILE A 756 -18.68 -26.24 -2.15
N LYS A 757 -17.57 -26.84 -2.57
CA LYS A 757 -16.22 -26.27 -2.38
C LYS A 757 -16.07 -24.92 -3.07
N GLY A 758 -16.58 -24.77 -4.29
CA GLY A 758 -16.60 -23.51 -5.03
C GLY A 758 -17.38 -22.41 -4.29
N CYS A 759 -18.56 -22.73 -3.76
CA CYS A 759 -19.37 -21.80 -2.97
C CYS A 759 -18.64 -21.33 -1.70
N LEU A 760 -17.95 -22.24 -1.01
CA LEU A 760 -17.18 -21.89 0.20
C LEU A 760 -16.00 -20.95 -0.11
N TYR A 761 -15.27 -21.16 -1.20
CA TYR A 761 -14.24 -20.20 -1.63
C TYR A 761 -14.83 -18.83 -1.96
N ILE A 762 -16.01 -18.76 -2.59
CA ILE A 762 -16.71 -17.50 -2.85
C ILE A 762 -17.09 -16.79 -1.54
N LEU A 763 -17.48 -17.54 -0.51
CA LEU A 763 -17.79 -16.99 0.82
C LEU A 763 -16.54 -16.52 1.58
N LEU A 764 -15.46 -17.31 1.54
CA LEU A 764 -14.17 -16.99 2.15
C LEU A 764 -13.56 -15.72 1.54
N GLY A 765 -13.76 -15.56 0.23
CA GLY A 765 -13.34 -14.39 -0.54
C GLY A 765 -11.85 -14.08 -0.43
N ASP A 766 -11.48 -12.83 -0.71
CA ASP A 766 -10.11 -12.32 -0.57
C ASP A 766 -9.97 -11.38 0.63
N ASP A 767 -8.77 -10.85 0.89
CA ASP A 767 -8.51 -9.92 2.01
C ASP A 767 -9.37 -8.64 1.98
N SER A 768 -9.91 -8.28 0.82
CA SER A 768 -10.73 -7.08 0.62
C SER A 768 -12.23 -7.36 0.53
N PHE A 769 -12.64 -8.62 0.42
CA PHE A 769 -14.02 -9.03 0.24
C PHE A 769 -14.31 -10.34 0.98
N PHE A 770 -14.96 -10.22 2.15
CA PHE A 770 -15.49 -11.36 2.90
C PHE A 770 -17.01 -11.24 3.01
N LEU A 771 -17.76 -12.22 2.48
CA LEU A 771 -19.22 -12.14 2.35
C LEU A 771 -19.98 -12.27 3.69
N PRO A 772 -19.63 -13.22 4.58
CA PRO A 772 -20.38 -13.48 5.82
C PRO A 772 -20.48 -12.30 6.80
N THR A 773 -19.57 -11.32 6.73
CA THR A 773 -19.56 -10.15 7.62
C THR A 773 -20.11 -8.88 6.98
N LYS A 774 -20.51 -8.90 5.70
CA LYS A 774 -21.11 -7.72 5.03
C LYS A 774 -22.34 -7.21 5.79
N TYR A 775 -22.53 -5.89 5.77
CA TYR A 775 -23.51 -5.15 6.57
C TYR A 775 -24.97 -5.30 6.08
N SER A 776 -25.51 -6.52 6.02
CA SER A 776 -26.92 -6.77 5.70
C SER A 776 -27.51 -7.85 6.61
N TRP A 777 -28.45 -7.46 7.48
CA TRP A 777 -29.13 -8.41 8.38
C TRP A 777 -29.92 -9.48 7.62
N THR A 778 -30.59 -9.09 6.52
CA THR A 778 -31.32 -10.00 5.62
C THR A 778 -30.42 -11.07 5.01
N MET A 779 -29.16 -10.74 4.74
CA MET A 779 -28.18 -11.71 4.24
C MET A 779 -27.76 -12.68 5.36
N LYS A 780 -27.41 -12.13 6.53
CA LYS A 780 -26.98 -12.93 7.69
C LYS A 780 -28.06 -13.92 8.12
N GLU A 781 -29.33 -13.50 8.11
CA GLU A 781 -30.49 -14.33 8.42
C GLU A 781 -30.59 -15.57 7.51
N LYS A 782 -30.29 -15.43 6.21
CA LYS A 782 -30.31 -16.55 5.26
C LYS A 782 -29.01 -17.37 5.29
N LEU A 783 -27.87 -16.69 5.34
CA LEU A 783 -26.55 -17.27 5.10
C LEU A 783 -25.98 -17.98 6.34
N TRP A 784 -26.06 -17.37 7.52
CA TRP A 784 -25.46 -17.93 8.74
C TRP A 784 -26.07 -19.27 9.16
N PRO A 785 -27.41 -19.47 9.13
CA PRO A 785 -27.99 -20.79 9.39
C PRO A 785 -27.57 -21.83 8.36
N SER A 786 -27.40 -21.42 7.10
CA SER A 786 -26.99 -22.31 6.01
C SER A 786 -25.55 -22.77 6.18
N ILE A 787 -24.62 -21.87 6.52
CA ILE A 787 -23.23 -22.21 6.88
C ILE A 787 -23.19 -23.16 8.08
N ALA A 788 -23.97 -22.88 9.13
CA ALA A 788 -24.04 -23.74 10.31
C ALA A 788 -24.54 -25.15 9.99
N ARG A 789 -25.50 -25.31 9.07
CA ARG A 789 -25.97 -26.63 8.61
C ARG A 789 -24.91 -27.41 7.81
N MET A 790 -24.00 -26.72 7.12
CA MET A 790 -22.95 -27.37 6.31
C MET A 790 -21.79 -27.96 7.11
N ALA A 791 -21.70 -27.68 8.41
CA ALA A 791 -20.60 -28.11 9.28
C ALA A 791 -20.50 -29.64 9.50
N HIS A 792 -21.20 -30.46 8.69
CA HIS A 792 -21.10 -31.92 8.61
C HIS A 792 -20.62 -32.42 7.25
N ALA A 793 -20.03 -31.57 6.39
CA ALA A 793 -19.53 -32.01 5.09
C ALA A 793 -18.52 -33.17 5.23
N ASN A 794 -18.73 -34.26 4.47
CA ASN A 794 -17.96 -35.50 4.60
C ASN A 794 -16.49 -35.43 4.11
N LYS A 795 -16.09 -34.36 3.40
CA LYS A 795 -14.75 -34.21 2.81
C LYS A 795 -13.87 -33.23 3.60
N ILE A 796 -12.64 -33.66 3.93
CA ILE A 796 -11.63 -32.87 4.67
C ILE A 796 -11.37 -31.49 4.01
N SER A 797 -11.27 -31.41 2.68
CA SER A 797 -10.99 -30.12 2.02
C SER A 797 -12.12 -29.10 2.11
N THR A 798 -13.36 -29.58 2.28
CA THR A 798 -14.54 -28.72 2.48
C THR A 798 -14.62 -28.28 3.95
N GLN A 799 -14.17 -29.14 4.86
CA GLN A 799 -14.04 -28.83 6.28
C GLN A 799 -13.00 -27.73 6.50
N ASN A 800 -11.79 -27.87 5.96
CA ASN A 800 -10.74 -26.84 6.10
C ASN A 800 -11.23 -25.43 5.65
N LEU A 801 -12.01 -25.33 4.58
CA LEU A 801 -12.52 -24.03 4.12
C LEU A 801 -13.58 -23.43 5.04
N ILE A 802 -14.41 -24.27 5.65
CA ILE A 802 -15.38 -23.81 6.65
C ILE A 802 -14.64 -23.38 7.93
N ASP A 803 -13.54 -24.05 8.29
CA ASP A 803 -12.63 -23.61 9.36
C ASP A 803 -12.04 -22.24 9.05
N ASP A 804 -11.48 -22.04 7.85
CA ASP A 804 -10.91 -20.74 7.43
C ASP A 804 -11.97 -19.61 7.48
N ILE A 805 -13.20 -19.91 7.04
CA ILE A 805 -14.34 -18.97 7.13
C ILE A 805 -14.67 -18.68 8.60
N HIS A 806 -14.69 -19.69 9.46
CA HIS A 806 -14.99 -19.54 10.88
C HIS A 806 -13.89 -18.77 11.62
N GLU A 807 -12.61 -19.02 11.32
CA GLU A 807 -11.48 -18.28 11.88
C GLU A 807 -11.55 -16.80 11.48
N LYS A 808 -11.88 -16.48 10.22
CA LYS A 808 -12.14 -15.09 9.80
C LYS A 808 -13.34 -14.43 10.50
N ILE A 809 -14.26 -15.19 11.10
CA ILE A 809 -15.42 -14.67 11.85
C ILE A 809 -15.15 -14.61 13.36
N CYS A 810 -14.46 -15.61 13.92
CA CYS A 810 -14.40 -15.92 15.36
C CYS A 810 -13.00 -16.39 15.88
N GLU A 811 -11.95 -16.37 15.06
CA GLU A 811 -10.53 -16.69 15.41
C GLU A 811 -10.22 -18.13 15.92
N GLU A 812 -11.06 -19.17 15.71
CA GLU A 812 -10.90 -20.52 16.33
C GLU A 812 -11.47 -21.74 15.54
N THR A 813 -11.25 -23.00 15.97
CA THR A 813 -11.49 -24.25 15.17
C THR A 813 -12.66 -25.21 15.58
N TRP A 814 -13.15 -25.93 14.55
CA TRP A 814 -14.31 -26.83 14.26
C TRP A 814 -15.32 -27.43 15.27
N GLY A 815 -16.61 -27.40 14.85
CA GLY A 815 -17.76 -28.29 15.18
C GLY A 815 -19.12 -27.62 14.84
N GLN A 816 -20.15 -28.33 14.31
CA GLN A 816 -21.46 -27.69 13.96
C GLN A 816 -22.04 -26.88 15.13
N GLN A 817 -22.05 -27.48 16.30
CA GLN A 817 -22.54 -26.83 17.51
C GLN A 817 -21.66 -25.64 17.91
N LYS A 818 -20.35 -25.67 17.60
CA LYS A 818 -19.38 -24.60 17.90
C LYS A 818 -19.58 -23.37 17.00
N ILE A 819 -19.75 -23.58 15.69
CA ILE A 819 -20.04 -22.49 14.73
C ILE A 819 -21.39 -21.85 15.08
N THR A 820 -22.38 -22.67 15.39
CA THR A 820 -23.72 -22.18 15.72
C THR A 820 -23.68 -21.32 17.00
N ILE A 821 -23.01 -21.80 18.05
CA ILE A 821 -22.96 -21.06 19.32
C ILE A 821 -22.06 -19.81 19.24
N SER A 822 -20.99 -19.82 18.45
CA SER A 822 -20.12 -18.65 18.24
C SER A 822 -20.87 -17.54 17.50
N LEU A 823 -21.58 -17.88 16.43
CA LEU A 823 -22.47 -16.96 15.70
C LEU A 823 -23.59 -16.40 16.60
N LEU A 824 -24.19 -17.24 17.45
CA LEU A 824 -25.18 -16.80 18.44
C LEU A 824 -24.58 -15.80 19.44
N CYS A 825 -23.32 -15.99 19.87
CA CYS A 825 -22.64 -15.03 20.75
C CYS A 825 -22.46 -13.66 20.09
N LEU A 826 -22.25 -13.60 18.77
CA LEU A 826 -22.16 -12.34 18.02
C LEU A 826 -23.50 -11.60 17.91
N LEU A 827 -24.64 -12.29 18.09
CA LEU A 827 -25.98 -11.70 18.06
C LEU A 827 -26.38 -11.07 19.41
N LEU A 828 -25.57 -11.21 20.46
CA LEU A 828 -25.86 -10.68 21.80
C LEU A 828 -25.77 -9.15 21.83
N GLN A 829 -26.93 -8.48 21.75
CA GLN A 829 -27.04 -7.01 21.73
C GLN A 829 -27.81 -6.46 22.93
N LYS A 830 -27.47 -5.22 23.33
CA LYS A 830 -28.03 -4.59 24.54
C LYS A 830 -29.55 -4.37 24.49
N PHE A 831 -30.12 -4.18 23.31
CA PHE A 831 -31.52 -3.77 23.14
C PHE A 831 -32.39 -4.83 22.46
N VAL A 832 -31.87 -6.05 22.26
CA VAL A 832 -32.61 -7.16 21.65
C VAL A 832 -32.82 -8.24 22.71
N PRO A 833 -34.07 -8.61 23.06
CA PRO A 833 -34.33 -9.67 24.03
C PRO A 833 -33.91 -11.02 23.46
N LEU A 834 -33.24 -11.82 24.29
CA LEU A 834 -32.87 -13.20 23.97
C LEU A 834 -34.07 -14.13 24.14
N SER A 835 -34.25 -15.06 23.20
CA SER A 835 -35.28 -16.09 23.29
C SER A 835 -34.96 -17.08 24.42
N SER A 836 -35.99 -17.61 25.07
CA SER A 836 -35.86 -18.60 26.15
C SER A 836 -35.06 -19.83 25.71
N SER A 837 -35.30 -20.31 24.48
CA SER A 837 -34.58 -21.45 23.89
C SER A 837 -33.07 -21.19 23.71
N CYS A 838 -32.67 -19.97 23.38
CA CYS A 838 -31.24 -19.61 23.25
C CYS A 838 -30.54 -19.66 24.62
N ILE A 839 -31.23 -19.19 25.66
CA ILE A 839 -30.71 -19.19 27.04
C ILE A 839 -30.62 -20.62 27.56
N GLU A 840 -31.66 -21.44 27.37
CA GLU A 840 -31.65 -22.87 27.71
C GLU A 840 -30.46 -23.58 27.05
N THR A 841 -30.24 -23.33 25.76
CA THR A 841 -29.10 -23.90 25.01
C THR A 841 -27.76 -23.50 25.62
N PHE A 842 -27.55 -22.22 25.93
CA PHE A 842 -26.32 -21.77 26.58
C PHE A 842 -26.13 -22.42 27.96
N VAL A 843 -27.20 -22.58 28.75
CA VAL A 843 -27.14 -23.18 30.08
C VAL A 843 -26.85 -24.67 30.00
N ASP A 844 -27.48 -25.39 29.08
CA ASP A 844 -27.22 -26.81 28.85
C ASP A 844 -25.77 -27.06 28.40
N PHE A 845 -25.21 -26.15 27.60
CA PHE A 845 -23.86 -26.31 27.08
C PHE A 845 -22.76 -26.04 28.11
N LEU A 846 -23.07 -25.48 29.29
CA LEU A 846 -22.11 -25.34 30.39
C LEU A 846 -21.58 -26.67 30.93
N VAL A 847 -22.40 -27.72 30.86
CA VAL A 847 -22.04 -29.08 31.32
C VAL A 847 -21.78 -30.03 30.16
N HIS A 848 -21.56 -29.49 28.96
CA HIS A 848 -21.26 -30.28 27.79
C HIS A 848 -19.84 -30.85 27.88
N ASP A 849 -19.63 -32.08 27.39
CA ASP A 849 -18.33 -32.77 27.49
C ASP A 849 -17.24 -32.05 26.65
N ASN A 850 -17.63 -31.35 25.58
CA ASN A 850 -16.76 -30.52 24.74
C ASN A 850 -16.39 -29.17 25.39
N ILE A 851 -15.09 -28.94 25.62
CA ILE A 851 -14.52 -27.72 26.24
C ILE A 851 -14.89 -26.42 25.53
N GLU A 852 -14.89 -26.41 24.21
CA GLU A 852 -15.16 -25.20 23.43
C GLU A 852 -16.62 -24.76 23.54
N LEU A 853 -17.55 -25.72 23.53
CA LEU A 853 -18.97 -25.41 23.74
C LEU A 853 -19.22 -24.83 25.13
N ARG A 854 -18.50 -25.32 26.16
CA ARG A 854 -18.54 -24.73 27.50
C ARG A 854 -17.97 -23.30 27.50
N ARG A 855 -16.89 -23.05 26.74
CA ARG A 855 -16.26 -21.73 26.65
C ARG A 855 -17.19 -20.70 26.02
N TYR A 856 -17.81 -21.02 24.89
CA TYR A 856 -18.83 -20.16 24.25
C TYR A 856 -20.09 -20.01 25.11
N ALA A 857 -20.57 -21.08 25.75
CA ALA A 857 -21.66 -21.00 26.72
C ALA A 857 -21.34 -20.04 27.87
N THR A 858 -20.11 -20.08 28.38
CA THR A 858 -19.63 -19.16 29.42
C THR A 858 -19.63 -17.71 28.93
N ILE A 859 -19.18 -17.45 27.68
CA ILE A 859 -19.24 -16.12 27.06
C ILE A 859 -20.69 -15.64 26.90
N GLY A 860 -21.56 -16.51 26.38
CA GLY A 860 -22.98 -16.25 26.15
C GLY A 860 -23.72 -15.91 27.44
N ILE A 861 -23.58 -16.73 28.48
CA ILE A 861 -24.18 -16.49 29.80
C ILE A 861 -23.58 -15.26 30.45
N ARG A 862 -22.26 -15.06 30.39
CA ARG A 862 -21.61 -13.83 30.88
C ARG A 862 -22.23 -12.58 30.24
N ALA A 863 -22.41 -12.59 28.93
CA ALA A 863 -23.01 -11.48 28.19
C ALA A 863 -24.49 -11.32 28.55
N PHE A 864 -25.28 -12.40 28.55
CA PHE A 864 -26.68 -12.41 28.98
C PHE A 864 -26.86 -11.81 30.38
N CYS A 865 -26.09 -12.29 31.36
CA CYS A 865 -26.14 -11.78 32.73
C CYS A 865 -25.73 -10.30 32.79
N ARG A 866 -24.82 -9.83 31.93
CA ARG A 866 -24.47 -8.40 31.83
C ARG A 866 -25.64 -7.58 31.29
N LEU A 867 -26.38 -8.11 30.32
CA LEU A 867 -27.54 -7.47 29.72
C LEU A 867 -28.76 -7.44 30.65
N GLN A 868 -28.99 -8.51 31.41
CA GLN A 868 -30.08 -8.63 32.38
C GLN A 868 -29.74 -8.07 33.75
N LYS A 869 -28.53 -7.52 33.94
CA LYS A 869 -28.15 -6.92 35.23
C LYS A 869 -29.04 -5.71 35.52
N PRO A 870 -29.73 -5.67 36.68
CA PRO A 870 -30.51 -4.49 37.07
C PRO A 870 -29.66 -3.22 36.99
N PRO A 871 -30.20 -2.10 36.48
CA PRO A 871 -29.46 -0.85 36.40
C PRO A 871 -29.01 -0.46 37.79
N ARG A 872 -27.73 -0.10 37.93
CA ARG A 872 -27.26 0.48 39.19
C ARG A 872 -27.80 1.90 39.28
N LEU A 873 -28.44 2.22 40.39
CA LEU A 873 -28.78 3.59 40.73
C LEU A 873 -27.48 4.35 41.02
N TYR A 874 -27.29 5.46 40.31
CA TYR A 874 -26.18 6.37 40.53
C TYR A 874 -26.74 7.68 41.07
N VAL A 875 -26.05 8.23 42.06
CA VAL A 875 -26.30 9.60 42.51
C VAL A 875 -25.17 10.45 41.99
N GLU A 876 -25.54 11.59 41.42
CA GLU A 876 -24.63 12.65 41.04
C GLU A 876 -24.73 13.73 42.11
N LYS A 877 -23.65 13.93 42.86
CA LYS A 877 -23.55 15.01 43.84
C LYS A 877 -22.47 16.00 43.41
N SER A 878 -22.69 17.26 43.76
CA SER A 878 -21.64 18.27 43.65
C SER A 878 -20.54 17.99 44.69
N LEU A 879 -19.35 18.53 44.44
CA LEU A 879 -18.26 18.45 45.41
C LEU A 879 -18.66 19.07 46.76
N GLU A 880 -19.39 20.19 46.73
CA GLU A 880 -19.87 20.90 47.92
C GLU A 880 -20.77 20.03 48.79
N GLU A 881 -21.72 19.32 48.18
CA GLU A 881 -22.61 18.41 48.89
C GLU A 881 -21.87 17.25 49.54
N ILE A 882 -20.85 16.69 48.87
CA ILE A 882 -20.07 15.58 49.42
C ILE A 882 -19.27 16.05 50.63
N PHE A 883 -18.55 17.16 50.51
CA PHE A 883 -17.73 17.72 51.59
C PHE A 883 -18.58 18.19 52.77
N HIS A 884 -19.76 18.76 52.51
CA HIS A 884 -20.75 19.08 53.54
C HIS A 884 -21.20 17.82 54.31
N ASN A 885 -21.54 16.73 53.59
CA ASN A 885 -22.01 15.49 54.20
C ASN A 885 -20.95 14.79 55.07
N ILE A 886 -19.67 14.90 54.73
CA ILE A 886 -18.56 14.33 55.53
C ILE A 886 -18.05 15.30 56.61
N GLY A 887 -18.61 16.50 56.73
CA GLY A 887 -18.21 17.49 57.73
C GLY A 887 -16.80 18.05 57.53
N LYS A 888 -16.24 17.99 56.32
CA LYS A 888 -14.93 18.55 55.97
C LYS A 888 -15.10 19.86 55.22
N PRO A 889 -14.19 20.85 55.41
CA PRO A 889 -14.21 22.05 54.58
C PRO A 889 -13.98 21.68 53.12
N LEU A 890 -14.61 22.42 52.21
CA LEU A 890 -14.29 22.34 50.79
C LEU A 890 -12.78 22.49 50.60
N PRO A 891 -12.16 21.72 49.68
CA PRO A 891 -10.76 21.91 49.36
C PRO A 891 -10.57 23.37 48.96
N ALA A 892 -9.70 24.10 49.66
CA ALA A 892 -9.28 25.40 49.17
C ALA A 892 -8.69 25.17 47.76
N MET A 893 -9.08 25.97 46.77
CA MET A 893 -8.28 26.05 45.56
C MET A 893 -6.94 26.63 45.99
N MET A 894 -5.99 25.77 46.34
CA MET A 894 -4.64 26.20 46.68
C MET A 894 -4.11 26.94 45.46
N ASN A 895 -3.63 28.16 45.69
CA ASN A 895 -3.11 29.08 44.68
C ASN A 895 -2.13 28.34 43.76
N ASP A 896 -2.56 27.95 42.56
CA ASP A 896 -1.78 27.44 41.41
C ASP A 896 -0.70 26.36 41.66
N GLU A 897 -0.49 25.87 42.88
CA GLU A 897 0.46 24.81 43.22
C GLU A 897 -0.26 23.46 43.23
N TYR A 898 0.02 22.72 42.16
CA TYR A 898 -0.50 21.39 41.91
C TYR A 898 0.16 20.35 42.84
N CYS A 899 -0.63 19.74 43.74
CA CYS A 899 -0.18 18.75 44.73
C CYS A 899 -0.90 17.39 44.59
N PRO A 900 -0.49 16.51 43.66
CA PRO A 900 -1.04 15.16 43.56
C PRO A 900 -0.59 14.27 44.72
N GLY A 901 -1.40 13.27 45.05
CA GLY A 901 -1.12 12.32 46.13
C GLY A 901 -2.03 12.52 47.34
N ASP A 902 -1.55 12.13 48.51
CA ASP A 902 -2.31 12.19 49.75
C ASP A 902 -2.36 13.64 50.29
N ARG A 903 -3.57 14.12 50.53
CA ARG A 903 -3.89 15.50 50.93
C ARG A 903 -5.00 15.50 51.98
N ASP A 904 -5.03 16.50 52.85
CA ASP A 904 -6.03 16.60 53.92
C ASP A 904 -7.49 16.43 53.45
N ASP A 905 -7.77 16.89 52.23
CA ASP A 905 -9.08 16.81 51.59
C ASP A 905 -9.44 15.41 51.05
N ASN A 906 -8.46 14.55 50.76
CA ASN A 906 -8.68 13.20 50.25
C ASN A 906 -8.31 12.06 51.23
N LEU A 907 -7.70 12.36 52.37
CA LEU A 907 -7.35 11.38 53.41
C LEU A 907 -8.56 10.54 53.88
N TRP A 908 -9.78 11.09 53.84
CA TRP A 908 -10.97 10.32 54.24
C TRP A 908 -11.31 9.15 53.29
N VAL A 909 -10.70 9.11 52.11
CA VAL A 909 -10.82 8.01 51.13
C VAL A 909 -9.74 6.94 51.36
N THR A 910 -8.69 7.26 52.13
CA THR A 910 -7.64 6.30 52.44
C THR A 910 -8.13 5.31 53.51
N ILE A 911 -7.47 4.15 53.58
CA ILE A 911 -7.87 3.07 54.50
C ILE A 911 -7.63 3.47 55.96
N ASP A 912 -6.63 4.31 56.25
CA ASP A 912 -6.20 4.63 57.61
C ASP A 912 -7.23 5.48 58.38
N ASP A 913 -7.95 6.36 57.67
CA ASP A 913 -9.02 7.19 58.24
C ASP A 913 -10.43 6.62 58.00
N TYR A 914 -10.54 5.46 57.34
CA TYR A 914 -11.82 4.83 57.03
C TYR A 914 -12.44 4.14 58.25
N LYS A 915 -13.69 4.50 58.56
CA LYS A 915 -14.52 3.81 59.56
C LYS A 915 -15.60 2.99 58.84
N PRO A 916 -15.59 1.65 58.94
CA PRO A 916 -16.61 0.84 58.30
C PRO A 916 -17.99 1.11 58.94
N PRO A 917 -19.06 1.22 58.15
CA PRO A 917 -20.42 1.34 58.69
C PRO A 917 -20.78 0.06 59.43
N GLU A 918 -21.38 0.20 60.62
CA GLU A 918 -21.74 -0.93 61.49
C GLU A 918 -23.21 -1.33 61.31
N THR A 919 -24.05 -0.41 60.81
CA THR A 919 -25.47 -0.65 60.56
C THR A 919 -25.84 -0.61 59.08
N GLN A 920 -26.96 -1.26 58.71
CA GLN A 920 -27.49 -1.22 57.33
C GLN A 920 -27.84 0.21 56.89
N ILE A 921 -28.33 1.05 57.80
CA ILE A 921 -28.68 2.44 57.52
C ILE A 921 -27.41 3.25 57.23
N GLU A 922 -26.37 3.09 58.04
CA GLU A 922 -25.05 3.69 57.80
C GLU A 922 -24.42 3.20 56.50
N TRP A 923 -24.56 1.90 56.18
CA TRP A 923 -24.09 1.35 54.91
C TRP A 923 -24.82 1.99 53.73
N GLU A 924 -26.13 2.16 53.79
CA GLU A 924 -26.92 2.77 52.71
C GLU A 924 -26.64 4.27 52.52
N GLN A 925 -26.27 4.98 53.60
CA GLN A 925 -25.99 6.41 53.60
C GLN A 925 -24.52 6.74 53.27
N THR A 926 -23.58 5.82 53.51
CA THR A 926 -22.15 6.01 53.26
C THR A 926 -21.85 6.20 51.77
N CYS A 927 -21.03 7.19 51.41
CA CYS A 927 -20.56 7.41 50.05
C CYS A 927 -19.31 6.56 49.75
N PHE A 928 -19.47 5.43 49.06
CA PHE A 928 -18.32 4.65 48.58
C PHE A 928 -17.88 5.10 47.20
N LEU A 929 -16.68 5.68 47.12
CA LEU A 929 -16.01 5.96 45.86
C LEU A 929 -15.34 4.68 45.35
N ASP A 930 -15.89 4.08 44.29
CA ASP A 930 -15.40 2.81 43.73
C ASP A 930 -14.17 2.97 42.84
N LYS A 931 -13.80 4.21 42.50
CA LYS A 931 -12.66 4.54 41.65
C LYS A 931 -11.48 5.05 42.48
N SER A 932 -10.34 4.38 42.35
CA SER A 932 -9.08 4.70 43.04
C SER A 932 -8.42 6.00 42.59
N PHE A 933 -8.89 6.64 41.52
CA PHE A 933 -8.29 7.86 40.97
C PHE A 933 -9.00 9.16 41.39
N HIS A 934 -10.19 9.09 41.98
CA HIS A 934 -10.92 10.29 42.40
C HIS A 934 -10.17 11.00 43.53
N GLY A 935 -9.96 12.30 43.38
CA GLY A 935 -9.22 13.07 44.38
C GLY A 935 -7.72 12.77 44.42
N TYR A 936 -7.15 11.90 43.58
CA TYR A 936 -5.69 11.74 43.55
C TYR A 936 -5.01 12.98 42.97
N TYR A 937 -5.43 13.38 41.76
CA TYR A 937 -4.92 14.55 41.04
C TYR A 937 -5.67 15.82 41.40
N THR A 938 -6.99 15.76 41.26
CA THR A 938 -7.95 16.81 41.58
C THR A 938 -9.33 16.18 41.66
N TRP A 939 -10.28 16.88 42.27
CA TRP A 939 -11.67 16.45 42.34
C TRP A 939 -12.44 16.88 41.08
N PRO A 940 -13.27 16.02 40.49
CA PRO A 940 -14.18 16.45 39.44
C PRO A 940 -15.27 17.35 40.03
N LYS A 941 -15.81 18.27 39.23
CA LYS A 941 -16.90 19.17 39.65
C LYS A 941 -18.14 18.41 40.13
N MET A 942 -18.43 17.29 39.48
CA MET A 942 -19.52 16.38 39.81
C MET A 942 -18.95 14.99 40.02
N ILE A 943 -19.35 14.34 41.12
CA ILE A 943 -18.96 12.95 41.40
C ILE A 943 -20.21 12.08 41.24
N LYS A 944 -20.09 11.11 40.34
CA LYS A 944 -21.09 10.07 40.14
C LYS A 944 -20.64 8.80 40.85
N TYR A 945 -21.40 8.38 41.86
CA TYR A 945 -21.13 7.14 42.59
C TYR A 945 -22.40 6.28 42.70
N ALA A 946 -22.21 4.97 42.84
CA ALA A 946 -23.32 4.03 42.92
C ALA A 946 -23.93 4.05 44.33
N VAL A 947 -25.26 4.01 44.41
CA VAL A 947 -25.97 3.85 45.68
C VAL A 947 -25.71 2.44 46.22
N ASN A 948 -25.53 2.33 47.53
CA ASN A 948 -25.24 1.07 48.20
C ASN A 948 -26.45 0.13 48.28
N LYS A 949 -27.66 0.72 48.30
CA LYS A 949 -28.91 -0.01 48.10
C LYS A 949 -28.98 -0.52 46.66
N ARG A 950 -28.82 -1.82 46.49
CA ARG A 950 -28.89 -2.49 45.19
C ARG A 950 -30.27 -3.08 44.98
N GLU A 951 -30.90 -2.72 43.88
CA GLU A 951 -32.05 -3.47 43.37
C GLU A 951 -31.57 -4.88 42.97
N ARG A 952 -32.29 -5.90 43.44
CA ARG A 952 -32.05 -7.30 43.14
C ARG A 952 -33.35 -7.92 42.64
N TYR A 953 -33.23 -8.96 41.83
CA TYR A 953 -34.39 -9.78 41.50
C TYR A 953 -34.84 -10.54 42.75
N THR A 954 -36.13 -10.43 43.05
CA THR A 954 -36.84 -11.27 44.03
C THR A 954 -37.63 -12.33 43.28
N LEU A 955 -38.03 -13.43 43.95
CA LEU A 955 -38.89 -14.47 43.35
C LEU A 955 -40.15 -13.89 42.66
N ASN A 956 -40.68 -12.77 43.15
CA ASN A 956 -41.87 -12.13 42.60
C ASN A 956 -41.60 -11.20 41.39
N ASN A 957 -40.33 -10.89 41.07
CA ASN A 957 -39.96 -9.86 40.11
C ASN A 957 -38.76 -10.28 39.22
N ILE A 958 -38.50 -11.59 39.14
CA ILE A 958 -37.47 -12.16 38.28
C ILE A 958 -38.02 -12.25 36.84
N PRO A 959 -37.31 -11.72 35.84
CA PRO A 959 -37.69 -11.87 34.44
C PRO A 959 -37.72 -13.36 34.04
N GLU A 960 -38.70 -13.75 33.22
CA GLU A 960 -38.91 -15.15 32.80
C GLU A 960 -37.66 -15.79 32.18
N ASN A 961 -36.91 -15.01 31.41
CA ASN A 961 -35.66 -15.42 30.79
C ASN A 961 -34.51 -15.64 31.81
N VAL A 962 -34.53 -14.96 32.96
CA VAL A 962 -33.58 -15.11 34.06
C VAL A 962 -33.99 -16.27 34.98
N THR A 963 -35.28 -16.58 35.08
CA THR A 963 -35.81 -17.74 35.84
C THR A 963 -35.19 -19.05 35.36
N ILE A 964 -35.00 -19.21 34.05
CA ILE A 964 -34.34 -20.38 33.45
C ILE A 964 -32.94 -20.61 34.05
N LEU A 965 -32.16 -19.53 34.18
CA LEU A 965 -30.82 -19.58 34.77
C LEU A 965 -30.90 -19.89 36.28
N TYR A 966 -31.86 -19.27 36.97
CA TYR A 966 -32.08 -19.47 38.40
C TYR A 966 -32.42 -20.93 38.74
N ASP A 967 -33.40 -21.51 38.05
CA ASP A 967 -33.87 -22.87 38.29
C ASP A 967 -32.75 -23.90 38.06
N ARG A 968 -31.92 -23.69 37.03
CA ARG A 968 -30.78 -24.56 36.71
C ARG A 968 -29.63 -24.45 37.71
N PHE A 969 -29.31 -23.25 38.20
CA PHE A 969 -28.23 -23.05 39.17
C PHE A 969 -28.62 -23.36 40.62
N ILE A 970 -29.90 -23.63 40.91
CA ILE A 970 -30.33 -24.22 42.19
C ILE A 970 -30.10 -25.74 42.23
N ASP A 971 -30.16 -26.41 41.08
CA ASP A 971 -29.90 -27.85 41.03
C ASP A 971 -28.45 -28.16 41.41
N LYS A 972 -28.30 -28.84 42.55
CA LYS A 972 -27.01 -29.23 43.10
C LYS A 972 -26.19 -30.09 42.12
N ASN A 973 -26.84 -31.00 41.39
CA ASN A 973 -26.16 -31.88 40.46
C ASN A 973 -25.58 -31.10 39.27
N PHE A 974 -26.32 -30.10 38.78
CA PHE A 974 -25.86 -29.24 37.69
C PHE A 974 -24.65 -28.40 38.13
N VAL A 975 -24.73 -27.75 39.29
CA VAL A 975 -23.64 -26.91 39.81
C VAL A 975 -22.37 -27.72 40.07
N GLU A 976 -22.49 -28.94 40.62
CA GLU A 976 -21.34 -29.83 40.81
C GLU A 976 -20.66 -30.18 39.48
N ARG A 977 -21.44 -30.48 38.42
CA ARG A 977 -20.88 -30.76 37.08
C ARG A 977 -20.24 -29.52 36.45
N VAL A 978 -20.85 -28.34 36.56
CA VAL A 978 -20.27 -27.08 36.07
C VAL A 978 -18.94 -26.79 36.77
N ALA A 979 -18.88 -26.96 38.10
CA ALA A 979 -17.65 -26.75 38.87
C ALA A 979 -16.55 -27.74 38.48
N GLN A 980 -16.88 -29.02 38.32
CA GLN A 980 -15.94 -30.05 37.86
C GLN A 980 -15.36 -29.71 36.49
N PHE A 981 -16.21 -29.37 35.51
CA PHE A 981 -15.76 -29.07 34.15
C PHE A 981 -15.01 -27.75 33.99
N MET A 982 -15.21 -26.78 34.91
CA MET A 982 -14.40 -25.56 34.95
C MET A 982 -13.02 -25.79 35.55
N ILE A 983 -12.87 -26.79 36.44
CA ILE A 983 -11.57 -27.21 36.99
C ILE A 983 -10.79 -28.07 35.99
N LEU A 984 -11.47 -28.94 35.24
CA LEU A 984 -10.89 -29.84 34.25
C LEU A 984 -10.61 -29.19 32.89
N GLY A 985 -10.97 -27.92 32.70
CA GLY A 985 -11.20 -27.30 31.39
C GLY A 985 -10.08 -26.42 30.85
N GLU A 986 -8.82 -26.70 31.13
CA GLU A 986 -7.67 -26.05 30.47
C GLU A 986 -6.73 -27.13 29.93
N ASP A 987 -6.15 -26.90 28.75
CA ASP A 987 -5.39 -27.88 27.95
C ASP A 987 -4.34 -28.63 28.79
N GLU A 988 -4.28 -29.96 28.65
CA GLU A 988 -3.31 -30.81 29.37
C GLU A 988 -1.84 -30.46 29.07
N ASP A 989 -1.58 -29.66 28.04
CA ASP A 989 -0.25 -29.23 27.58
C ASP A 989 0.27 -27.97 28.30
N ASP A 990 -0.58 -27.16 28.94
CA ASP A 990 -0.16 -25.96 29.68
C ASP A 990 0.08 -26.30 31.16
N SER A 991 1.35 -26.39 31.56
CA SER A 991 1.77 -26.62 32.95
C SER A 991 1.37 -25.53 33.97
N GLU A 992 0.67 -24.47 33.55
CA GLU A 992 0.25 -23.34 34.38
C GLU A 992 -1.28 -23.14 34.36
N ILE A 993 -1.94 -23.37 35.50
CA ILE A 993 -3.36 -23.03 35.69
C ILE A 993 -3.50 -21.51 35.75
N ASN A 994 -4.17 -20.92 34.77
CA ASN A 994 -4.30 -19.46 34.65
C ASN A 994 -5.65 -18.96 35.16
N PHE A 995 -5.69 -17.71 35.67
CA PHE A 995 -6.95 -17.12 36.11
C PHE A 995 -7.85 -16.78 34.91
N ASN A 996 -8.90 -17.56 34.72
CA ASN A 996 -9.85 -17.31 33.64
C ASN A 996 -10.80 -16.13 33.96
N LYS A 997 -10.47 -14.95 33.43
CA LYS A 997 -11.28 -13.73 33.57
C LYS A 997 -12.72 -13.90 33.08
N THR A 998 -12.95 -14.71 32.05
CA THR A 998 -14.29 -14.91 31.47
C THR A 998 -15.18 -15.70 32.42
N GLN A 999 -14.68 -16.81 32.98
CA GLN A 999 -15.36 -17.58 34.01
C GLN A 999 -15.62 -16.72 35.26
N PHE A 1000 -14.61 -15.98 35.73
CA PHE A 1000 -14.78 -15.07 36.87
C PHE A 1000 -15.89 -14.04 36.65
N VAL A 1001 -15.95 -13.42 35.47
CA VAL A 1001 -16.97 -12.40 35.19
C VAL A 1001 -18.36 -13.04 35.10
N MET A 1002 -18.50 -14.26 34.57
CA MET A 1002 -19.77 -15.00 34.60
C MET A 1002 -20.30 -15.10 36.04
N PHE A 1003 -19.49 -15.56 36.99
CA PHE A 1003 -19.89 -15.65 38.40
C PHE A 1003 -20.03 -14.30 39.10
N LYS A 1004 -19.19 -13.31 38.77
CA LYS A 1004 -19.29 -11.95 39.30
C LYS A 1004 -20.61 -11.29 38.94
N VAL A 1005 -21.14 -11.56 37.75
CA VAL A 1005 -22.41 -11.03 37.26
C VAL A 1005 -23.59 -11.89 37.71
N ASN A 1006 -23.39 -13.21 37.93
CA ASN A 1006 -24.36 -14.12 38.58
C ASN A 1006 -24.67 -13.79 40.06
N LYS A 1007 -24.30 -12.61 40.57
CA LYS A 1007 -24.96 -12.00 41.74
C LYS A 1007 -26.41 -11.56 41.45
N ILE A 1008 -27.11 -12.30 40.58
CA ILE A 1008 -28.57 -12.46 40.58
C ILE A 1008 -28.86 -13.40 41.76
N THR A 1009 -28.48 -12.96 42.96
CA THR A 1009 -28.74 -13.69 44.20
C THR A 1009 -30.17 -13.32 44.55
N VAL A 1010 -31.11 -14.10 44.05
CA VAL A 1010 -32.40 -14.26 44.74
C VAL A 1010 -32.02 -14.83 46.10
N ILE A 1011 -32.28 -14.05 47.14
CA ILE A 1011 -32.11 -14.50 48.54
C ILE A 1011 -33.16 -15.57 48.81
#